data_AF-A0A3L7T039-F1
#
_entry.id   AF-A0A3L7T039-F1
#
_cell.length_a   1.000
_cell.length_b   1.000
_cell.length_c   1.000
_cell.angle_alpha   90.00
_cell.angle_beta   90.00
_cell.angle_gamma   90.00
#
_symmetry.space_group_name_H-M   'P 1'
#
loop_
_entity.id
_entity.type
_entity.pdbx_description
1 polymer ?
#
loop_
_entity_poly.entity_id
_entity_poly.type
_entity_poly.pdbx_seq_one_letter_code
_entity_poly.pdbx_strand_id
1 'polypeptide(L)'
;MLRSIGYAFGAALLGVLIAWPASRAYRRNPSSLGNRIASGVVLLPIALPPWLLYAAMWMSTGPGTLVGDFCERADLVGELRKTLLVIALVDWCAALSFAVLVCSGPRELVRDGRLLALDRAGFVRRARAALARDGRSLLVALLACASFLLCETTAFDLAQISTYGFELRTLDALGAAPATVVRAALPAIAIVLAIVLTMVVLLPAISRATGDAALRSRSDGSAVTRSRAAPALLLVGLPTAIVVLALARVVLAVPRSSDFLALHGRALATTLLVATAVALLIGALGACIRLLLSARARALRIAARALAIACIMSGFMPATITAISIVAAYNSPVLGFIYDSPLAIVLVLTARVAPVAGIVAIALAAREPRTAARLRALDGDSVLAVWRGIRNELAIASAASATLAFAWSLSELTASGRVVPPGLAWIATDILNAIHYQRPDTVILATGGLLLAALPALWMLTRLMRRLQGASALLLAIGASVSLIMISGCDRASDDRAAAAAASTTTAATTDDRVMSALRSATPFVSESLSIETEFAGVGRGRGQFNAPRVVAYDDRNPISSSVGRFPFDGSTYVIDKDARVQRFLPSGEVVAEWRLPKTDRGKPVGATVAPDGSLVVADTHEHRIVCYSPSGELLWMLGGYGKGRGEFIYPTDIAFLPDGRMLIAEYGGNDRIQAFGPDRAFMYEFGHCGTGEGEFLRPQAMAYDAERDELYVADAGNHRIEVFTSDGEFRRSVGRPGLGAGEFSYPFGVVLEIGDRAVDSLGVAHPSVIDPQARRTLVVVEHSNHRLQWIDAQSGESLGIAGGLGTENGRLKYPWSIVAAGLSQSGAQRFAVCDNGNSRIVFFALPKSWLGERQRKTDAAD
;
A
#
# COMPACT_ATOMS: atom_id res chain seq x y z
N MET A 1 8.37 20.55 -1.34
CA MET A 1 9.76 20.28 -1.77
C MET A 1 10.78 20.55 -0.65
N LEU A 2 10.94 21.78 -0.16
CA LEU A 2 11.91 22.11 0.90
C LEU A 2 11.76 21.25 2.18
N ARG A 3 10.52 20.97 2.61
CA ARG A 3 10.26 20.05 3.73
C ARG A 3 10.82 18.65 3.48
N SER A 4 10.60 18.08 2.29
CA SER A 4 11.13 16.76 1.90
C SER A 4 12.66 16.73 1.91
N ILE A 5 13.30 17.81 1.45
CA ILE A 5 14.77 17.97 1.51
C ILE A 5 15.24 18.01 2.97
N GLY A 6 14.58 18.79 3.82
CA GLY A 6 14.90 18.88 5.24
C GLY A 6 14.85 17.54 5.96
N TYR A 7 13.76 16.78 5.78
CA TYR A 7 13.64 15.43 6.35
C TYR A 7 14.69 14.47 5.78
N ALA A 8 14.88 14.45 4.46
CA ALA A 8 15.82 13.53 3.81
C ALA A 8 17.26 13.78 4.24
N PHE A 9 17.74 15.02 4.20
CA PHE A 9 19.12 15.35 4.60
C PHE A 9 19.31 15.29 6.12
N GLY A 10 18.31 15.67 6.91
CA GLY A 10 18.36 15.59 8.37
C GLY A 10 18.49 14.16 8.86
N ALA A 11 17.60 13.26 8.41
CA ALA A 11 17.64 11.85 8.77
C ALA A 11 18.89 11.16 8.23
N ALA A 12 19.30 11.46 6.98
CA ALA A 12 20.53 10.93 6.41
C ALA A 12 21.78 11.36 7.20
N LEU A 13 21.88 12.63 7.61
CA LEU A 13 23.01 13.13 8.40
C LEU A 13 23.08 12.43 9.76
N LEU A 14 21.97 12.33 10.47
CA LEU A 14 21.90 11.63 11.76
C LEU A 14 22.28 10.15 11.60
N GLY A 15 21.73 9.47 10.59
CA GLY A 15 22.07 8.08 10.29
C GLY A 15 23.57 7.88 10.01
N VAL A 16 24.18 8.77 9.22
CA VAL A 16 25.63 8.74 8.94
C VAL A 16 26.44 8.94 10.22
N LEU A 17 26.08 9.91 11.06
CA LEU A 17 26.78 10.19 12.33
C LEU A 17 26.71 9.01 13.30
N ILE A 18 25.56 8.34 13.38
CA ILE A 18 25.34 7.15 14.20
C ILE A 18 26.17 5.97 13.65
N ALA A 19 26.13 5.74 12.33
CA ALA A 19 26.82 4.61 11.69
C ALA A 19 28.35 4.77 11.65
N TRP A 20 28.86 5.99 11.70
CA TRP A 20 30.28 6.28 11.45
C TRP A 20 31.23 5.61 12.45
N PRO A 21 31.07 5.76 13.78
CA PRO A 21 31.90 5.07 14.77
C PRO A 21 31.81 3.55 14.65
N ALA A 22 30.60 3.02 14.47
CA ALA A 22 30.32 1.58 14.36
C ALA A 22 31.02 0.96 13.14
N SER A 23 30.96 1.64 11.98
CA SER A 23 31.63 1.20 10.76
C SER A 23 33.16 1.14 10.93
N ARG A 24 33.76 2.11 11.62
CA ARG A 24 35.21 2.13 11.92
C ARG A 24 35.60 0.98 12.83
N ALA A 25 34.78 0.72 13.86
CA ALA A 25 35.01 -0.36 14.81
C ALA A 25 34.91 -1.74 14.12
N TYR A 26 33.94 -1.94 13.22
CA TYR A 26 33.83 -3.15 12.41
C TYR A 26 35.05 -3.35 11.49
N ARG A 27 35.49 -2.30 10.76
CA ARG A 27 36.64 -2.37 9.84
C ARG A 27 37.96 -2.75 10.54
N ARG A 28 38.11 -2.50 11.85
CA ARG A 28 39.31 -2.90 12.63
C ARG A 28 39.41 -4.41 12.85
N ASN A 29 38.28 -5.11 12.97
CA ASN A 29 38.27 -6.56 13.21
C ASN A 29 37.01 -7.23 12.62
N PRO A 30 36.88 -7.33 11.29
CA PRO A 30 35.67 -7.83 10.65
C PRO A 30 35.45 -9.35 10.80
N SER A 31 36.48 -10.12 11.20
CA SER A 31 36.40 -11.59 11.32
C SER A 31 35.90 -12.07 12.68
N SER A 32 35.88 -11.20 13.71
CA SER A 32 35.34 -11.51 15.03
C SER A 32 33.90 -12.02 14.96
N LEU A 33 33.59 -13.12 15.65
CA LEU A 33 32.23 -13.67 15.73
C LEU A 33 31.23 -12.62 16.27
N GLY A 34 31.61 -11.88 17.32
CA GLY A 34 30.77 -10.82 17.88
C GLY A 34 30.49 -9.68 16.90
N ASN A 35 31.45 -9.33 16.05
CA ASN A 35 31.25 -8.30 15.02
C ASN A 35 30.40 -8.82 13.86
N ARG A 36 30.48 -10.11 13.54
CA ARG A 36 29.61 -10.76 12.53
C ARG A 36 28.15 -10.72 12.98
N ILE A 37 27.87 -11.15 14.21
CA ILE A 37 26.52 -11.13 14.79
C ILE A 37 25.99 -9.69 14.87
N ALA A 38 26.78 -8.78 15.45
CA ALA A 38 26.37 -7.39 15.61
C ALA A 38 26.16 -6.67 14.26
N SER A 39 26.94 -6.99 13.22
CA SER A 39 26.70 -6.46 11.87
C SER A 39 25.39 -6.95 11.25
N GLY A 40 24.95 -8.18 11.56
CA GLY A 40 23.64 -8.67 11.11
C GLY A 40 22.49 -7.88 11.73
N VAL A 41 22.58 -7.58 13.03
CA VAL A 41 21.59 -6.76 13.76
C VAL A 41 21.53 -5.34 13.21
N VAL A 42 22.69 -4.70 12.96
CA VAL A 42 22.76 -3.33 12.42
C VAL A 42 22.19 -3.22 11.01
N LEU A 43 22.25 -4.29 10.21
CA LEU A 43 21.73 -4.27 8.83
C LEU A 43 20.24 -4.64 8.75
N LEU A 44 19.63 -5.08 9.85
CA LEU A 44 18.26 -5.52 9.88
C LEU A 44 17.25 -4.44 9.40
N PRO A 45 17.40 -3.13 9.69
CA PRO A 45 16.49 -2.10 9.18
C PRO A 45 16.33 -2.07 7.66
N ILE A 46 17.42 -2.23 6.91
CA ILE A 46 17.39 -2.15 5.43
C ILE A 46 16.81 -3.42 4.77
N ALA A 47 16.52 -4.46 5.57
CA ALA A 47 15.75 -5.61 5.11
C ALA A 47 14.24 -5.37 5.15
N LEU A 48 13.79 -4.33 5.86
CA LEU A 48 12.40 -3.90 5.90
C LEU A 48 12.22 -2.59 5.10
N PRO A 49 11.06 -2.41 4.46
CA PRO A 49 10.68 -1.10 3.96
C PRO A 49 10.62 -0.06 5.08
N PRO A 50 11.06 1.20 4.87
CA PRO A 50 10.94 2.26 5.86
C PRO A 50 9.50 2.48 6.34
N TRP A 51 8.52 2.37 5.44
CA TRP A 51 7.10 2.54 5.76
C TRP A 51 6.58 1.44 6.68
N LEU A 52 7.05 0.20 6.53
CA LEU A 52 6.64 -0.92 7.34
C LEU A 52 7.32 -0.90 8.71
N LEU A 53 8.59 -0.47 8.75
CA LEU A 53 9.28 -0.19 10.02
C LEU A 53 8.53 0.88 10.81
N TYR A 54 8.18 2.00 10.17
CA TYR A 54 7.36 3.04 10.76
C TYR A 54 5.99 2.50 11.21
N ALA A 55 5.29 1.74 10.37
CA ALA A 55 3.97 1.19 10.70
C ALA A 55 4.04 0.24 11.90
N ALA A 56 5.05 -0.64 11.96
CA ALA A 56 5.27 -1.52 13.10
C ALA A 56 5.52 -0.74 14.39
N MET A 57 6.33 0.33 14.32
CA MET A 57 6.55 1.24 15.45
C MET A 57 5.27 1.93 15.89
N TRP A 58 4.49 2.46 14.94
CA TRP A 58 3.19 3.08 15.20
C TRP A 58 2.21 2.10 15.85
N MET A 59 2.08 0.87 15.33
CA MET A 59 1.20 -0.13 15.94
C MET A 59 1.68 -0.57 17.34
N SER A 60 2.98 -0.48 17.62
CA SER A 60 3.54 -0.86 18.93
C SER A 60 3.48 0.26 19.98
N THR A 61 3.22 1.51 19.58
CA THR A 61 3.30 2.69 20.46
C THR A 61 2.15 3.68 20.27
N GLY A 62 1.23 3.40 19.35
CA GLY A 62 0.06 4.20 19.01
C GLY A 62 -1.10 4.01 20.00
N PRO A 63 -2.33 4.41 19.60
CA PRO A 63 -3.50 4.38 20.47
C PRO A 63 -3.76 2.99 21.09
N GLY A 64 -4.13 2.94 22.37
CA GLY A 64 -4.32 1.69 23.12
C GLY A 64 -3.05 1.14 23.77
N THR A 65 -1.95 1.89 23.74
CA THR A 65 -0.70 1.59 24.46
C THR A 65 -0.42 2.66 25.50
N LEU A 66 0.39 2.36 26.53
CA LEU A 66 0.73 3.33 27.58
C LEU A 66 1.28 4.66 27.03
N VAL A 67 2.09 4.61 25.96
CA VAL A 67 2.67 5.80 25.32
C VAL A 67 1.62 6.52 24.48
N GLY A 68 0.84 5.78 23.69
CA GLY A 68 -0.24 6.32 22.87
C GLY A 68 -1.29 7.04 23.71
N ASP A 69 -1.78 6.40 24.77
CA ASP A 69 -2.82 6.93 25.67
C ASP A 69 -2.33 8.16 26.46
N PHE A 70 -1.02 8.22 26.76
CA PHE A 70 -0.42 9.42 27.33
C PHE A 70 -0.37 10.56 26.30
N CYS A 71 0.15 10.28 25.09
CA CYS A 71 0.23 11.28 24.04
C CYS A 71 -1.14 11.77 23.60
N GLU A 72 -2.16 10.91 23.61
CA GLU A 72 -3.54 11.29 23.29
C GLU A 72 -4.14 12.24 24.31
N ARG A 73 -4.03 11.91 25.61
CA ARG A 73 -4.50 12.80 26.70
C ARG A 73 -3.80 14.16 26.70
N ALA A 74 -2.58 14.22 26.17
CA ALA A 74 -1.80 15.44 26.07
C ALA A 74 -1.95 16.17 24.72
N ASP A 75 -2.79 15.69 23.80
CA ASP A 75 -2.92 16.19 22.41
C ASP A 75 -1.58 16.21 21.62
N LEU A 76 -0.72 15.23 21.90
CA LEU A 76 0.61 15.06 21.30
C LEU A 76 0.68 13.93 20.26
N VAL A 77 -0.45 13.37 19.84
CA VAL A 77 -0.51 12.25 18.87
C VAL A 77 0.18 12.61 17.55
N GLY A 78 0.00 13.85 17.08
CA GLY A 78 0.66 14.35 15.88
C GLY A 78 2.19 14.41 16.02
N GLU A 79 2.69 14.80 17.20
CA GLU A 79 4.13 14.87 17.49
C GLU A 79 4.75 13.48 17.67
N LEU A 80 4.03 12.56 18.33
CA LEU A 80 4.43 11.16 18.42
C LEU A 80 4.62 10.57 17.02
N ARG A 81 3.67 10.83 16.11
CA ARG A 81 3.72 10.33 14.74
C ARG A 81 4.95 10.81 13.97
N LYS A 82 5.25 12.12 14.03
CA LYS A 82 6.45 12.72 13.40
C LYS A 82 7.72 12.15 14.02
N THR A 83 7.74 11.98 15.33
CA THR A 83 8.90 11.46 16.07
C THR A 83 9.21 10.02 15.66
N LEU A 84 8.20 9.16 15.61
CA LEU A 84 8.36 7.76 15.18
C LEU A 84 8.81 7.67 13.71
N LEU A 85 8.29 8.53 12.84
CA LEU A 85 8.80 8.63 11.47
C LEU A 85 10.29 8.96 11.45
N VAL A 86 10.72 10.01 12.15
CA VAL A 86 12.14 10.40 12.19
C VAL A 86 13.01 9.26 12.71
N ILE A 87 12.57 8.56 13.76
CA ILE A 87 13.31 7.40 14.29
C ILE A 87 13.43 6.30 13.23
N ALA A 88 12.33 5.93 12.58
CA ALA A 88 12.33 4.89 11.54
C ALA A 88 13.26 5.25 10.36
N LEU A 89 13.23 6.51 9.90
CA LEU A 89 14.08 6.98 8.80
C LEU A 89 15.56 7.01 9.21
N VAL A 90 15.87 7.50 10.41
CA VAL A 90 17.25 7.55 10.93
C VAL A 90 17.81 6.14 11.11
N ASP A 91 17.03 5.20 11.64
CA ASP A 91 17.42 3.82 11.84
C ASP A 91 17.75 3.12 10.50
N TRP A 92 16.87 3.31 9.51
CA TRP A 92 17.10 2.82 8.14
C TRP A 92 18.36 3.44 7.50
N CYS A 93 18.54 4.76 7.62
CA CYS A 93 19.71 5.47 7.12
C CYS A 93 21.00 5.05 7.84
N ALA A 94 20.95 4.75 9.14
CA ALA A 94 22.11 4.28 9.89
C ALA A 94 22.58 2.90 9.40
N ALA A 95 21.65 1.99 9.15
CA ALA A 95 21.93 0.67 8.58
C ALA A 95 22.53 0.77 7.16
N LEU A 96 21.94 1.57 6.27
CA LEU A 96 22.48 1.79 4.92
C LEU A 96 23.87 2.46 4.97
N SER A 97 24.01 3.50 5.80
CA SER A 97 25.28 4.20 6.00
C SER A 97 26.36 3.28 6.53
N PHE A 98 26.03 2.38 7.46
CA PHE A 98 26.96 1.38 7.97
C PHE A 98 27.50 0.50 6.83
N ALA A 99 26.62 -0.02 5.97
CA ALA A 99 27.02 -0.81 4.82
C ALA A 99 27.94 -0.03 3.87
N VAL A 100 27.54 1.20 3.51
CA VAL A 100 28.30 2.07 2.59
C VAL A 100 29.66 2.43 3.16
N LEU A 101 29.74 2.82 4.44
CA LEU A 101 30.99 3.23 5.09
C LEU A 101 31.94 2.04 5.28
N VAL A 102 31.44 0.83 5.57
CA VAL A 102 32.28 -0.37 5.65
C VAL A 102 32.91 -0.70 4.29
N CYS A 103 32.15 -0.59 3.21
CA CYS A 103 32.63 -0.92 1.86
C CYS A 103 33.55 0.16 1.28
N SER A 104 33.20 1.44 1.44
CA SER A 104 33.91 2.58 0.85
C SER A 104 35.03 3.14 1.73
N GLY A 105 35.08 2.77 3.00
CA GLY A 105 36.06 3.28 3.96
C GLY A 105 37.49 2.79 3.69
N PRO A 106 38.52 3.58 4.05
CA PRO A 106 39.92 3.22 3.85
C PRO A 106 40.34 2.01 4.70
N ARG A 107 41.18 1.15 4.12
CA ARG A 107 41.65 -0.11 4.76
C ARG A 107 42.64 0.10 5.89
N GLU A 108 43.45 1.15 5.82
CA GLU A 108 44.61 1.34 6.71
C GLU A 108 44.29 2.05 8.04
N LEU A 109 43.06 1.90 8.52
CA LEU A 109 42.55 2.46 9.78
C LEU A 109 43.43 2.20 11.01
N VAL A 110 44.15 1.08 11.02
CA VAL A 110 44.97 0.62 12.15
C VAL A 110 46.32 1.35 12.19
N ARG A 111 46.88 1.77 11.04
CA ARG A 111 48.19 2.42 10.96
C ARG A 111 48.14 3.86 11.50
N ASP A 112 47.17 4.66 11.05
CA ASP A 112 46.99 6.04 11.55
C ASP A 112 46.65 6.06 13.05
N GLY A 113 45.86 5.08 13.51
CA GLY A 113 45.52 4.96 14.92
C GLY A 113 46.74 4.70 15.80
N ARG A 114 47.74 3.99 15.27
CA ARG A 114 49.04 3.78 15.95
C ARG A 114 49.86 5.06 15.96
N LEU A 115 49.99 5.75 14.83
CA LEU A 115 50.72 7.02 14.73
C LEU A 115 50.18 8.09 15.68
N LEU A 116 48.85 8.29 15.69
CA LEU A 116 48.21 9.26 16.59
C LEU A 116 48.28 8.88 18.08
N ALA A 117 48.41 7.58 18.38
CA ALA A 117 48.61 7.10 19.75
C ALA A 117 50.05 7.31 20.21
N LEU A 118 51.04 7.13 19.33
CA LEU A 118 52.44 7.43 19.58
C LEU A 118 52.66 8.93 19.84
N ASP A 119 51.99 9.80 19.07
CA ASP A 119 52.08 11.26 19.22
C ASP A 119 51.27 11.84 20.40
N ARG A 120 50.57 11.01 21.18
CA ARG A 120 49.65 11.43 22.27
C ARG A 120 48.66 12.54 21.84
N ALA A 121 48.26 12.56 20.57
CA ALA A 121 47.45 13.64 20.01
C ALA A 121 46.10 13.81 20.74
N GLY A 122 45.68 15.03 21.08
CA GLY A 122 44.40 15.28 21.75
C GLY A 122 43.16 14.85 20.93
N PHE A 123 41.99 14.76 21.58
CA PHE A 123 40.73 14.31 20.96
C PHE A 123 40.39 15.07 19.67
N VAL A 124 40.51 16.40 19.67
CA VAL A 124 40.18 17.25 18.52
C VAL A 124 41.07 16.94 17.31
N ARG A 125 42.39 16.75 17.51
CA ARG A 125 43.30 16.37 16.42
C ARG A 125 42.95 14.99 15.86
N ARG A 126 42.64 14.03 16.74
CA ARG A 126 42.20 12.69 16.33
C ARG A 126 40.88 12.71 15.55
N ALA A 127 39.93 13.55 15.96
CA ALA A 127 38.65 13.73 15.28
C ALA A 127 38.83 14.42 13.91
N ARG A 128 39.64 15.48 13.82
CA ARG A 128 39.94 16.18 12.56
C ARG A 128 40.65 15.27 11.55
N ALA A 129 41.65 14.50 11.99
CA ALA A 129 42.32 13.52 11.15
C ALA A 129 41.36 12.40 10.69
N ALA A 130 40.50 11.92 11.60
CA ALA A 130 39.46 10.96 11.28
C ALA A 130 38.47 11.47 10.22
N LEU A 131 38.04 12.73 10.33
CA LEU A 131 37.10 13.37 9.41
C LEU A 131 37.73 13.64 8.04
N ALA A 132 38.98 14.13 8.01
CA ALA A 132 39.72 14.36 6.77
C ALA A 132 39.89 13.06 5.96
N ARG A 133 40.11 11.94 6.66
CA ARG A 133 40.29 10.63 6.04
C ARG A 133 38.98 9.99 5.58
N ASP A 134 37.96 9.99 6.44
CA ASP A 134 36.69 9.31 6.15
C ASP A 134 35.70 10.23 5.38
N GLY A 135 36.02 11.51 5.21
CA GLY A 135 35.13 12.54 4.65
C GLY A 135 34.50 12.19 3.31
N ARG A 136 35.24 11.49 2.44
CA ARG A 136 34.71 11.01 1.15
C ARG A 136 33.62 9.95 1.35
N SER A 137 33.90 8.95 2.18
CA SER A 137 32.96 7.88 2.51
C SER A 137 31.72 8.42 3.23
N LEU A 138 31.90 9.42 4.10
CA LEU A 138 30.81 10.10 4.80
C LEU A 138 29.90 10.85 3.83
N LEU A 139 30.48 11.61 2.89
CA LEU A 139 29.71 12.32 1.88
C LEU A 139 28.95 11.33 0.97
N VAL A 140 29.55 10.20 0.61
CA VAL A 140 28.85 9.17 -0.18
C VAL A 140 27.71 8.52 0.58
N ALA A 141 27.90 8.20 1.86
CA ALA A 141 26.83 7.66 2.68
C ALA A 141 25.68 8.66 2.85
N LEU A 142 25.99 9.94 3.06
CA LEU A 142 25.00 11.02 3.18
C LEU A 142 24.18 11.16 1.90
N LEU A 143 24.84 11.27 0.75
CA LEU A 143 24.16 11.48 -0.52
C LEU A 143 23.35 10.24 -0.94
N ALA A 144 23.86 9.02 -0.71
CA ALA A 144 23.12 7.79 -0.96
C ALA A 144 21.82 7.71 -0.12
N CYS A 145 21.90 8.02 1.18
CA CYS A 145 20.74 8.03 2.07
C CYS A 145 19.75 9.14 1.71
N ALA A 146 20.23 10.36 1.47
CA ALA A 146 19.39 11.49 1.11
C ALA A 146 18.66 11.26 -0.22
N SER A 147 19.35 10.71 -1.24
CA SER A 147 18.72 10.34 -2.51
C SER A 147 17.62 9.30 -2.33
N PHE A 148 17.85 8.26 -1.53
CA PHE A 148 16.82 7.25 -1.25
C PHE A 148 15.60 7.87 -0.55
N LEU A 149 15.82 8.66 0.52
CA LEU A 149 14.72 9.29 1.27
C LEU A 149 13.94 10.33 0.46
N LEU A 150 14.56 11.00 -0.51
CA LEU A 150 13.85 11.90 -1.44
C LEU A 150 12.89 11.15 -2.37
N CYS A 151 13.16 9.87 -2.64
CA CYS A 151 12.29 8.99 -3.43
C CYS A 151 11.26 8.25 -2.57
N GLU A 152 11.44 8.20 -1.25
CA GLU A 152 10.52 7.57 -0.31
C GLU A 152 9.31 8.49 -0.06
N THR A 153 8.11 7.92 -0.15
CA THR A 153 6.88 8.70 -0.06
C THR A 153 5.82 8.03 0.82
N THR A 154 5.81 6.70 0.88
CA THR A 154 4.81 5.93 1.63
C THR A 154 4.95 6.17 3.14
N ALA A 155 6.16 6.16 3.69
CA ALA A 155 6.36 6.37 5.12
C ALA A 155 5.83 7.75 5.57
N PHE A 156 6.03 8.78 4.74
CA PHE A 156 5.53 10.13 5.01
C PHE A 156 4.00 10.22 4.94
N ASP A 157 3.37 9.53 4.00
CA ASP A 157 1.91 9.47 3.91
C ASP A 157 1.26 8.81 5.12
N LEU A 158 1.82 7.67 5.54
CA LEU A 158 1.36 6.98 6.75
C LEU A 158 1.58 7.85 8.00
N ALA A 159 2.57 8.74 7.96
CA ALA A 159 2.80 9.77 8.97
C ALA A 159 1.93 11.02 8.81
N GLN A 160 1.11 11.11 7.75
CA GLN A 160 0.33 12.29 7.37
C GLN A 160 1.17 13.57 7.20
N ILE A 161 2.39 13.41 6.64
CA ILE A 161 3.28 14.54 6.34
C ILE A 161 3.28 14.78 4.84
N SER A 162 2.81 15.98 4.45
CA SER A 162 2.85 16.39 3.05
C SER A 162 4.29 16.54 2.56
N THR A 163 4.64 15.71 1.58
CA THR A 163 5.92 15.72 0.89
C THR A 163 5.74 16.04 -0.58
N TYR A 164 6.82 16.36 -1.27
CA TYR A 164 6.77 16.56 -2.71
C TYR A 164 6.27 15.31 -3.48
N GLY A 165 6.63 14.11 -3.03
CA GLY A 165 6.12 12.88 -3.62
C GLY A 165 4.64 12.62 -3.33
N PHE A 166 4.10 13.13 -2.20
CA PHE A 166 2.66 13.19 -1.95
C PHE A 166 1.99 14.09 -2.99
N GLU A 167 2.49 15.31 -3.22
CA GLU A 167 1.93 16.23 -4.23
C GLU A 167 1.93 15.63 -5.65
N LEU A 168 3.00 14.93 -6.05
CA LEU A 168 3.04 14.26 -7.36
C LEU A 168 2.00 13.14 -7.49
N ARG A 169 1.78 12.38 -6.41
CA ARG A 169 0.72 11.35 -6.38
C ARG A 169 -0.67 11.96 -6.32
N THR A 170 -0.83 13.08 -5.63
CA THR A 170 -2.09 13.83 -5.64
C THR A 170 -2.39 14.35 -7.04
N LEU A 171 -1.42 14.94 -7.74
CA LEU A 171 -1.59 15.38 -9.14
C LEU A 171 -1.98 14.22 -10.07
N ASP A 172 -1.31 13.08 -9.91
CA ASP A 172 -1.62 11.86 -10.67
C ASP A 172 -3.02 11.30 -10.31
N ALA A 173 -3.37 11.25 -9.02
CA ALA A 173 -4.69 10.84 -8.56
C ALA A 173 -5.81 11.80 -9.01
N LEU A 174 -5.48 13.08 -9.25
CA LEU A 174 -6.37 14.07 -9.85
C LEU A 174 -6.50 13.92 -11.39
N GLY A 175 -5.91 12.87 -11.98
CA GLY A 175 -6.03 12.57 -13.41
C GLY A 175 -5.10 13.38 -14.30
N ALA A 176 -4.04 13.99 -13.74
CA ALA A 176 -3.07 14.71 -14.55
C ALA A 176 -2.40 13.78 -15.58
N ALA A 177 -2.28 14.25 -16.82
CA ALA A 177 -1.57 13.50 -17.86
C ALA A 177 -0.15 13.15 -17.40
N PRO A 178 0.39 11.97 -17.77
CA PRO A 178 1.76 11.54 -17.42
C PRO A 178 2.83 12.61 -17.64
N ALA A 179 2.74 13.36 -18.75
CA ALA A 179 3.66 14.45 -19.08
C ALA A 179 3.62 15.60 -18.07
N THR A 180 2.44 15.92 -17.53
CA THR A 180 2.25 16.96 -16.51
C THR A 180 2.86 16.53 -15.19
N VAL A 181 2.68 15.28 -14.78
CA VAL A 181 3.30 14.72 -13.57
C VAL A 181 4.83 14.70 -13.70
N VAL A 182 5.37 14.30 -14.86
CA VAL A 182 6.80 14.32 -15.14
C VAL A 182 7.38 15.74 -15.14
N ARG A 183 6.68 16.72 -15.75
CA ARG A 183 7.08 18.14 -15.70
C ARG A 183 7.08 18.68 -14.28
N ALA A 184 6.04 18.36 -13.51
CA ALA A 184 5.96 18.73 -12.11
C ALA A 184 7.11 18.13 -11.30
N ALA A 185 7.62 16.95 -11.69
CA ALA A 185 8.75 16.23 -11.08
C ALA A 185 10.15 16.77 -11.43
N LEU A 186 10.29 17.61 -12.47
CA LEU A 186 11.58 18.09 -12.98
C LEU A 186 12.50 18.69 -11.92
N PRO A 187 12.03 19.53 -10.98
CA PRO A 187 12.89 20.08 -9.92
C PRO A 187 13.52 19.02 -9.03
N ALA A 188 12.77 17.98 -8.64
CA ALA A 188 13.33 16.90 -7.81
C ALA A 188 14.28 16.02 -8.62
N ILE A 189 13.94 15.74 -9.88
CA ILE A 189 14.85 15.07 -10.81
C ILE A 189 16.16 15.86 -10.91
N ALA A 190 16.10 17.19 -11.07
CA ALA A 190 17.28 18.07 -11.13
C ALA A 190 18.11 18.05 -9.85
N ILE A 191 17.50 18.01 -8.67
CA ILE A 191 18.24 17.88 -7.40
C ILE A 191 18.93 16.53 -7.28
N VAL A 192 18.23 15.43 -7.61
CA VAL A 192 18.84 14.11 -7.61
C VAL A 192 20.02 14.08 -8.61
N LEU A 193 19.84 14.66 -9.79
CA LEU A 193 20.91 14.81 -10.78
C LEU A 193 22.11 15.63 -10.24
N ALA A 194 21.85 16.75 -9.55
CA ALA A 194 22.88 17.61 -8.98
C ALA A 194 23.64 16.96 -7.81
N ILE A 195 22.92 16.24 -6.93
CA ILE A 195 23.49 15.46 -5.82
C ILE A 195 24.50 14.47 -6.36
N VAL A 196 24.19 13.83 -7.49
CA VAL A 196 25.10 12.85 -8.02
C VAL A 196 26.16 13.44 -8.94
N LEU A 197 25.95 14.56 -9.62
CA LEU A 197 27.00 15.29 -10.37
C LEU A 197 28.20 15.64 -9.47
N THR A 198 27.99 16.40 -8.40
CA THR A 198 28.12 15.86 -7.04
C THR A 198 29.23 14.84 -6.77
N MET A 199 28.75 13.59 -6.65
CA MET A 199 29.50 12.38 -6.40
C MET A 199 30.45 11.96 -7.53
N VAL A 200 30.12 12.25 -8.79
CA VAL A 200 30.91 11.81 -9.95
C VAL A 200 32.13 12.68 -10.18
N VAL A 201 31.95 14.00 -10.16
CA VAL A 201 32.90 14.96 -10.73
C VAL A 201 33.77 15.57 -9.64
N LEU A 202 33.15 16.07 -8.57
CA LEU A 202 33.85 16.79 -7.51
C LEU A 202 34.59 15.85 -6.55
N LEU A 203 34.00 14.72 -6.16
CA LEU A 203 34.61 13.80 -5.20
C LEU A 203 35.96 13.22 -5.66
N PRO A 204 36.13 12.76 -6.93
CA PRO A 204 37.44 12.34 -7.45
C PRO A 204 38.44 13.49 -7.66
N ALA A 205 37.99 14.72 -7.87
CA ALA A 205 38.84 15.90 -7.99
C ALA A 205 39.38 16.35 -6.62
N ILE A 206 38.49 16.45 -5.63
CA ILE A 206 38.84 16.63 -4.21
C ILE A 206 39.76 15.49 -3.76
N SER A 207 39.50 14.26 -4.24
CA SER A 207 40.33 13.10 -3.91
C SER A 207 41.77 13.18 -4.42
N ARG A 208 41.97 13.75 -5.60
CA ARG A 208 43.30 13.97 -6.18
C ARG A 208 44.02 15.15 -5.50
N ALA A 209 43.27 16.18 -5.10
CA ALA A 209 43.80 17.35 -4.41
C ALA A 209 44.24 17.07 -2.96
N THR A 210 43.58 16.15 -2.25
CA THR A 210 43.91 15.84 -0.83
C THR A 210 44.90 14.68 -0.64
N GLY A 211 45.60 14.24 -1.70
CA GLY A 211 46.83 13.45 -1.61
C GLY A 211 46.77 12.09 -0.91
N ASP A 212 46.30 11.04 -1.60
CA ASP A 212 46.56 9.63 -1.23
C ASP A 212 48.04 9.20 -1.48
N ALA A 213 48.91 10.13 -1.84
CA ALA A 213 50.34 9.90 -2.08
C ALA A 213 51.20 9.93 -0.80
N ALA A 214 50.70 10.48 0.32
CA ALA A 214 51.54 10.83 1.47
C ALA A 214 51.76 9.71 2.51
N LEU A 215 51.14 8.53 2.41
CA LEU A 215 51.20 7.50 3.45
C LEU A 215 51.62 6.11 2.91
N ARG A 216 52.67 6.07 2.09
CA ARG A 216 53.38 4.81 1.79
C ARG A 216 54.74 4.80 2.48
N SER A 217 54.79 4.30 3.71
CA SER A 217 56.02 3.69 4.23
C SER A 217 55.71 2.37 4.92
N ARG A 218 56.52 1.36 4.58
CA ARG A 218 56.50 0.02 5.18
C ARG A 218 57.06 0.08 6.59
N SER A 219 56.44 -0.61 7.54
CA SER A 219 57.15 -1.38 8.57
C SER A 219 56.24 -2.43 9.22
N ASP A 220 56.90 -3.51 9.61
CA ASP A 220 56.40 -4.76 10.19
C ASP A 220 55.84 -4.63 11.60
N GLY A 221 55.18 -5.70 12.06
CA GLY A 221 55.24 -6.07 13.47
C GLY A 221 53.96 -5.89 14.30
N SER A 222 53.66 -6.93 15.05
CA SER A 222 52.49 -7.21 15.90
C SER A 222 52.18 -6.19 17.00
N ALA A 223 50.88 -5.92 17.17
CA ALA A 223 50.15 -5.85 18.44
C ALA A 223 48.71 -5.40 18.14
N VAL A 224 47.74 -6.30 18.35
CA VAL A 224 46.30 -6.04 18.13
C VAL A 224 45.69 -5.69 19.48
N THR A 225 45.40 -4.42 19.72
CA THR A 225 44.50 -4.03 20.82
C THR A 225 43.10 -4.53 20.51
N ARG A 226 42.60 -5.51 21.27
CA ARG A 226 41.24 -6.06 21.20
C ARG A 226 40.20 -5.02 21.62
N SER A 227 39.90 -4.03 20.78
CA SER A 227 38.69 -3.22 20.97
C SER A 227 37.49 -4.04 20.47
N ARG A 228 36.60 -4.45 21.37
CA ARG A 228 35.35 -5.14 21.00
C ARG A 228 34.41 -4.10 20.37
N ALA A 229 34.13 -4.21 19.07
CA ALA A 229 33.23 -3.29 18.36
C ALA A 229 31.74 -3.54 18.67
N ALA A 230 31.42 -4.68 19.30
CA ALA A 230 30.06 -5.12 19.58
C ALA A 230 29.20 -4.09 20.36
N PRO A 231 29.68 -3.38 21.39
CA PRO A 231 28.84 -2.41 22.12
C PRO A 231 28.43 -1.20 21.26
N ALA A 232 29.36 -0.67 20.45
CA ALA A 232 29.09 0.45 19.56
C ALA A 232 28.16 0.05 18.39
N LEU A 233 28.22 -1.21 17.95
CA LEU A 233 27.30 -1.75 16.94
C LEU A 233 25.88 -1.95 17.50
N LEU A 234 25.76 -2.40 18.76
CA LEU A 234 24.45 -2.59 19.41
C LEU A 234 23.70 -1.27 19.65
N LEU A 235 24.39 -0.15 19.83
CA LEU A 235 23.80 1.19 19.92
C LEU A 235 23.15 1.67 18.61
N VAL A 236 23.70 1.27 17.46
CA VAL A 236 23.17 1.66 16.14
C VAL A 236 21.88 0.91 15.82
N GLY A 237 21.76 -0.35 16.23
CA GLY A 237 20.57 -1.17 15.98
C GLY A 237 19.59 -1.23 17.15
N LEU A 238 19.73 -0.38 18.19
CA LEU A 238 18.88 -0.44 19.38
C LEU A 238 17.39 -0.18 19.08
N PRO A 239 17.01 0.84 18.29
CA PRO A 239 15.60 1.06 17.92
C PRO A 239 15.02 -0.14 17.16
N THR A 240 15.75 -0.67 16.18
CA THR A 240 15.34 -1.87 15.43
C THR A 240 15.26 -3.09 16.33
N ALA A 241 16.21 -3.27 17.25
CA ALA A 241 16.23 -4.41 18.17
C ALA A 241 15.02 -4.36 19.10
N ILE A 242 14.60 -3.17 19.55
CA ILE A 242 13.37 -2.99 20.33
C ILE A 242 12.15 -3.33 19.47
N VAL A 243 12.08 -2.85 18.23
CA VAL A 243 10.98 -3.18 17.29
C VAL A 243 10.94 -4.68 17.00
N VAL A 244 12.09 -5.33 16.83
CA VAL A 244 12.20 -6.76 16.52
C VAL A 244 11.91 -7.61 17.75
N LEU A 245 12.30 -7.18 18.95
CA LEU A 245 11.92 -7.83 20.21
C LEU A 245 10.42 -7.67 20.48
N ALA A 246 9.83 -6.52 20.17
CA ALA A 246 8.38 -6.29 20.24
C ALA A 246 7.63 -7.16 19.22
N LEU A 247 8.08 -7.17 17.96
CA LEU A 247 7.56 -8.02 16.89
C LEU A 247 7.70 -9.51 17.25
N ALA A 248 8.84 -9.96 17.76
CA ALA A 248 9.07 -11.35 18.13
C ALA A 248 8.17 -11.80 19.29
N ARG A 249 7.94 -10.92 20.29
CA ARG A 249 6.99 -11.20 21.38
C ARG A 249 5.57 -11.38 20.85
N VAL A 250 5.14 -10.54 19.91
CA VAL A 250 3.80 -10.64 19.32
C VAL A 250 3.68 -11.86 18.40
N VAL A 251 4.65 -12.11 17.52
CA VAL A 251 4.66 -13.31 16.64
C VAL A 251 4.62 -14.61 17.46
N LEU A 252 5.29 -14.65 18.62
CA LEU A 252 5.27 -15.81 19.53
C LEU A 252 3.99 -15.89 20.38
N ALA A 253 3.23 -14.80 20.51
CA ALA A 253 2.04 -14.71 21.35
C ALA A 253 0.73 -14.87 20.56
N VAL A 254 0.73 -14.72 19.23
CA VAL A 254 -0.51 -14.78 18.41
C VAL A 254 -0.90 -16.25 18.15
N PRO A 255 -2.06 -16.72 18.67
CA PRO A 255 -2.52 -18.11 18.49
C PRO A 255 -3.03 -18.44 17.06
N ARG A 256 -3.01 -17.47 16.14
CA ARG A 256 -3.80 -17.46 14.88
C ARG A 256 -2.96 -17.33 13.60
N SER A 257 -1.73 -17.83 13.57
CA SER A 257 -0.91 -17.82 12.33
C SER A 257 -1.56 -18.59 11.16
N SER A 258 -2.42 -19.56 11.47
CA SER A 258 -3.29 -20.25 10.50
C SER A 258 -4.22 -19.29 9.77
N ASP A 259 -4.82 -18.33 10.49
CA ASP A 259 -5.85 -17.45 9.98
C ASP A 259 -5.23 -16.40 9.05
N PHE A 260 -4.03 -15.91 9.41
CA PHE A 260 -3.24 -15.08 8.51
C PHE A 260 -2.93 -15.79 7.18
N LEU A 261 -2.53 -17.07 7.24
CA LEU A 261 -2.26 -17.84 6.03
C LEU A 261 -3.54 -18.17 5.24
N ALA A 262 -4.67 -18.37 5.92
CA ALA A 262 -5.96 -18.57 5.26
C ALA A 262 -6.42 -17.30 4.52
N LEU A 263 -6.28 -16.13 5.14
CA LEU A 263 -6.70 -14.84 4.59
C LEU A 263 -5.72 -14.28 3.54
N HIS A 264 -4.42 -14.38 3.80
CA HIS A 264 -3.38 -13.71 3.01
C HIS A 264 -2.43 -14.65 2.28
N GLY A 265 -2.59 -15.98 2.41
CA GLY A 265 -1.68 -16.96 1.83
C GLY A 265 -1.54 -16.85 0.31
N ARG A 266 -2.65 -16.60 -0.39
CA ARG A 266 -2.63 -16.41 -1.86
C ARG A 266 -1.88 -15.13 -2.25
N ALA A 267 -2.10 -14.03 -1.53
CA ALA A 267 -1.42 -12.77 -1.74
C ALA A 267 0.09 -12.89 -1.47
N LEU A 268 0.46 -13.55 -0.37
CA LEU A 268 1.84 -13.83 0.00
C LEU A 268 2.53 -14.70 -1.04
N ALA A 269 1.93 -15.81 -1.48
CA ALA A 269 2.49 -16.69 -2.49
C ALA A 269 2.73 -15.95 -3.83
N THR A 270 1.75 -15.14 -4.25
CA THR A 270 1.86 -14.35 -5.48
C THR A 270 2.99 -13.32 -5.41
N THR A 271 3.10 -12.59 -4.29
CA THR A 271 4.19 -11.64 -4.08
C THR A 271 5.56 -12.32 -4.02
N LEU A 272 5.68 -13.49 -3.36
CA LEU A 272 6.93 -14.27 -3.33
C LEU A 272 7.33 -14.77 -4.72
N LEU A 273 6.37 -15.20 -5.55
CA LEU A 273 6.61 -15.66 -6.91
C LEU A 273 7.12 -14.51 -7.81
N VAL A 274 6.46 -13.35 -7.75
CA VAL A 274 6.90 -12.16 -8.49
C VAL A 274 8.28 -11.69 -8.01
N ALA A 275 8.52 -11.65 -6.69
CA ALA A 275 9.83 -11.29 -6.14
C ALA A 275 10.92 -12.27 -6.59
N THR A 276 10.60 -13.57 -6.71
CA THR A 276 11.53 -14.59 -7.23
C THR A 276 11.84 -14.36 -8.70
N ALA A 277 10.84 -14.05 -9.53
CA ALA A 277 11.04 -13.75 -10.94
C ALA A 277 11.94 -12.51 -11.13
N VAL A 278 11.70 -11.44 -10.38
CA VAL A 278 12.54 -10.24 -10.37
C VAL A 278 13.97 -10.58 -9.91
N ALA A 279 14.12 -11.37 -8.85
CA ALA A 279 15.42 -11.78 -8.34
C ALA A 279 16.25 -12.54 -9.38
N LEU A 280 15.63 -13.43 -10.16
CA LEU A 280 16.30 -14.18 -11.23
C LEU A 280 16.77 -13.25 -12.36
N LEU A 281 15.91 -12.32 -12.81
CA LEU A 281 16.26 -11.33 -13.83
C LEU A 281 17.44 -10.47 -13.39
N ILE A 282 17.43 -10.01 -12.14
CA ILE A 282 18.46 -9.13 -11.59
C ILE A 282 19.77 -9.88 -11.30
N GLY A 283 19.69 -11.15 -10.87
CA GLY A 283 20.84 -12.03 -10.76
C GLY A 283 21.54 -12.27 -12.10
N ALA A 284 20.76 -12.50 -13.17
CA ALA A 284 21.26 -12.64 -14.53
C ALA A 284 21.87 -11.33 -15.06
N LEU A 285 21.20 -10.20 -14.83
CA LEU A 285 21.67 -8.87 -15.20
C LEU A 285 23.01 -8.52 -14.52
N GLY A 286 23.13 -8.77 -13.22
CA GLY A 286 24.37 -8.59 -12.47
C GLY A 286 25.52 -9.47 -13.00
N ALA A 287 25.22 -10.72 -13.37
CA ALA A 287 26.17 -11.62 -14.02
C ALA A 287 26.66 -11.05 -15.37
N CYS A 288 25.70 -10.63 -16.20
CA CYS A 288 25.95 -10.10 -17.53
C CYS A 288 26.84 -8.85 -17.47
N ILE A 289 26.48 -7.86 -16.65
CA ILE A 289 27.29 -6.66 -16.45
C ILE A 289 28.69 -7.02 -15.97
N ARG A 290 28.81 -7.93 -14.99
CA ARG A 290 30.11 -8.35 -14.44
C ARG A 290 30.99 -9.04 -15.48
N LEU A 291 30.39 -9.85 -16.36
CA LEU A 291 31.07 -10.53 -17.46
C LEU A 291 31.54 -9.52 -18.52
N LEU A 292 30.65 -8.63 -18.97
CA LEU A 292 30.96 -7.61 -19.98
C LEU A 292 32.03 -6.60 -19.51
N LEU A 293 32.05 -6.25 -18.22
CA LEU A 293 33.10 -5.42 -17.62
C LEU A 293 34.49 -6.09 -17.68
N SER A 294 34.54 -7.42 -17.83
CA SER A 294 35.79 -8.19 -17.98
C SER A 294 36.21 -8.40 -19.44
N ALA A 295 35.40 -7.94 -20.40
CA ALA A 295 35.68 -8.08 -21.82
C ALA A 295 36.88 -7.20 -22.24
N ARG A 296 37.65 -7.69 -23.22
CA ARG A 296 38.79 -6.96 -23.78
C ARG A 296 38.34 -5.74 -24.59
N ALA A 297 37.31 -5.93 -25.42
CA ALA A 297 36.77 -4.89 -26.29
C ALA A 297 36.36 -3.66 -25.47
N ARG A 298 36.98 -2.51 -25.77
CA ARG A 298 36.68 -1.24 -25.11
C ARG A 298 35.20 -0.87 -25.26
N ALA A 299 34.61 -1.15 -26.43
CA ALA A 299 33.19 -0.95 -26.70
C ALA A 299 32.29 -1.73 -25.72
N LEU A 300 32.57 -3.02 -25.48
CA LEU A 300 31.78 -3.84 -24.54
C LEU A 300 31.91 -3.34 -23.09
N ARG A 301 33.11 -2.89 -22.67
CA ARG A 301 33.29 -2.30 -21.33
C ARG A 301 32.56 -0.96 -21.19
N ILE A 302 32.52 -0.15 -22.24
CA ILE A 302 31.76 1.11 -22.26
C ILE A 302 30.27 0.78 -22.18
N ALA A 303 29.77 -0.15 -23.00
CA ALA A 303 28.38 -0.59 -22.98
C ALA A 303 27.97 -1.18 -21.62
N ALA A 304 28.83 -1.99 -20.99
CA ALA A 304 28.57 -2.55 -19.66
C ALA A 304 28.48 -1.47 -18.58
N ARG A 305 29.34 -0.44 -18.65
CA ARG A 305 29.28 0.71 -17.75
C ARG A 305 28.00 1.50 -17.98
N ALA A 306 27.64 1.77 -19.24
CA ALA A 306 26.40 2.47 -19.59
C ALA A 306 25.16 1.70 -19.09
N LEU A 307 25.13 0.37 -19.28
CA LEU A 307 24.04 -0.49 -18.79
C LEU A 307 23.95 -0.47 -17.26
N ALA A 308 25.08 -0.60 -16.57
CA ALA A 308 25.11 -0.54 -15.11
C ALA A 308 24.67 0.83 -14.58
N ILE A 309 25.07 1.91 -15.25
CA ILE A 309 24.65 3.28 -14.95
C ILE A 309 23.14 3.43 -15.12
N ALA A 310 22.58 2.97 -16.25
CA ALA A 310 21.14 2.99 -16.51
C ALA A 310 20.34 2.20 -15.46
N CYS A 311 20.83 1.02 -15.06
CA CYS A 311 20.23 0.21 -13.99
C CYS A 311 20.23 0.95 -12.64
N ILE A 312 21.28 1.70 -12.36
CA ILE A 312 21.35 2.50 -11.13
C ILE A 312 20.36 3.69 -11.21
N MET A 313 20.21 4.31 -12.38
CA MET A 313 19.24 5.39 -12.60
C MET A 313 17.79 5.01 -12.45
N SER A 314 17.40 3.85 -12.96
CA SER A 314 16.01 3.42 -12.87
C SER A 314 15.50 3.31 -11.43
N GLY A 315 16.36 2.93 -10.47
CA GLY A 315 15.98 2.81 -9.06
C GLY A 315 16.09 4.10 -8.22
N PHE A 316 16.74 5.15 -8.74
CA PHE A 316 16.76 6.48 -8.09
C PHE A 316 15.70 7.44 -8.66
N MET A 317 14.88 6.99 -9.60
CA MET A 317 13.67 7.72 -9.99
C MET A 317 12.58 7.51 -8.93
N PRO A 318 11.76 8.54 -8.63
CA PRO A 318 10.55 8.36 -7.81
C PRO A 318 9.70 7.20 -8.35
N ALA A 319 9.32 6.27 -7.47
CA ALA A 319 8.62 5.04 -7.83
C ALA A 319 7.33 5.29 -8.64
N THR A 320 6.60 6.37 -8.31
CA THR A 320 5.41 6.82 -9.05
C THR A 320 5.72 7.12 -10.51
N ILE A 321 6.87 7.76 -10.79
CA ILE A 321 7.27 8.09 -12.16
C ILE A 321 7.62 6.81 -12.91
N THR A 322 8.38 5.90 -12.30
CA THR A 322 8.69 4.60 -12.91
C THR A 322 7.42 3.84 -13.27
N ALA A 323 6.44 3.79 -12.37
CA ALA A 323 5.15 3.15 -12.60
C ALA A 323 4.35 3.84 -13.73
N ILE A 324 4.26 5.17 -13.72
CA ILE A 324 3.59 5.95 -14.77
C ILE A 324 4.26 5.75 -16.13
N SER A 325 5.59 5.80 -16.21
CA SER A 325 6.33 5.63 -17.47
C SER A 325 6.10 4.25 -18.07
N ILE A 326 6.06 3.22 -17.24
CA ILE A 326 5.73 1.86 -17.64
C ILE A 326 4.30 1.80 -18.15
N VAL A 327 3.32 2.26 -17.37
CA VAL A 327 1.90 2.29 -17.80
C VAL A 327 1.72 3.07 -19.11
N ALA A 328 2.37 4.22 -19.26
CA ALA A 328 2.29 5.06 -20.46
C ALA A 328 2.88 4.37 -21.70
N ALA A 329 3.97 3.60 -21.54
CA ALA A 329 4.53 2.80 -22.63
C ALA A 329 3.58 1.67 -23.08
N TYR A 330 2.77 1.14 -22.15
CA TYR A 330 1.85 0.02 -22.41
C TYR A 330 0.47 0.41 -22.90
N ASN A 331 0.06 1.68 -22.71
CA ASN A 331 -1.12 2.24 -23.37
C ASN A 331 -0.95 2.40 -24.89
N SER A 332 0.12 1.87 -25.48
CA SER A 332 0.27 1.68 -26.91
C SER A 332 -0.64 0.54 -27.41
N PRO A 333 -1.37 0.71 -28.52
CA PRO A 333 -2.22 -0.33 -29.11
C PRO A 333 -1.50 -1.66 -29.38
N VAL A 334 -0.17 -1.63 -29.52
CA VAL A 334 0.66 -2.81 -29.79
C VAL A 334 0.93 -3.65 -28.54
N LEU A 335 0.86 -3.04 -27.35
CA LEU A 335 1.27 -3.66 -26.08
C LEU A 335 0.15 -3.75 -25.05
N GLY A 336 -1.09 -3.44 -25.42
CA GLY A 336 -2.25 -3.43 -24.52
C GLY A 336 -2.47 -4.75 -23.76
N PHE A 337 -2.14 -5.89 -24.36
CA PHE A 337 -2.25 -7.21 -23.73
C PHE A 337 -1.37 -7.40 -22.48
N ILE A 338 -0.37 -6.53 -22.28
CA ILE A 338 0.56 -6.60 -21.14
C ILE A 338 -0.03 -5.91 -19.90
N TYR A 339 -0.96 -4.97 -20.07
CA TYR A 339 -1.52 -4.17 -18.97
C TYR A 339 -2.25 -5.04 -17.92
N ASP A 340 -2.99 -6.04 -18.39
CA ASP A 340 -3.71 -6.98 -17.52
C ASP A 340 -2.86 -8.19 -17.11
N SER A 341 -1.56 -8.19 -17.42
CA SER A 341 -0.65 -9.28 -17.10
C SER A 341 0.24 -8.99 -15.88
N PRO A 342 0.67 -10.02 -15.13
CA PRO A 342 1.69 -9.86 -14.08
C PRO A 342 3.05 -9.37 -14.59
N LEU A 343 3.25 -9.26 -15.91
CA LEU A 343 4.51 -8.81 -16.47
C LEU A 343 4.77 -7.33 -16.17
N ALA A 344 3.72 -6.50 -16.13
CA ALA A 344 3.86 -5.08 -15.81
C ALA A 344 4.47 -4.87 -14.42
N ILE A 345 3.99 -5.61 -13.41
CA ILE A 345 4.54 -5.53 -12.05
C ILE A 345 5.97 -6.09 -11.98
N VAL A 346 6.29 -7.18 -12.69
CA VAL A 346 7.67 -7.70 -12.77
C VAL A 346 8.63 -6.66 -13.34
N LEU A 347 8.24 -5.96 -14.41
CA LEU A 347 9.09 -4.97 -15.08
C LEU A 347 9.29 -3.72 -14.22
N VAL A 348 8.23 -3.22 -13.58
CA VAL A 348 8.32 -2.10 -12.63
C VAL A 348 9.27 -2.45 -11.49
N LEU A 349 9.07 -3.59 -10.83
CA LEU A 349 9.90 -4.01 -9.72
C LEU A 349 11.35 -4.25 -10.15
N THR A 350 11.56 -4.83 -11.34
CA THR A 350 12.90 -5.00 -11.93
C THR A 350 13.58 -3.65 -12.13
N ALA A 351 12.89 -2.65 -12.69
CA ALA A 351 13.44 -1.30 -12.87
C ALA A 351 13.80 -0.66 -11.52
N ARG A 352 12.97 -0.86 -10.49
CA ARG A 352 13.19 -0.31 -9.13
C ARG A 352 14.40 -0.93 -8.43
N VAL A 353 14.63 -2.24 -8.58
CA VAL A 353 15.72 -2.95 -7.89
C VAL A 353 16.97 -3.20 -8.77
N ALA A 354 16.94 -2.78 -10.03
CA ALA A 354 18.09 -2.79 -10.96
C ALA A 354 19.40 -2.17 -10.41
N PRO A 355 19.40 -1.15 -9.53
CA PRO A 355 20.65 -0.61 -9.00
C PRO A 355 21.52 -1.65 -8.29
N VAL A 356 20.90 -2.66 -7.69
CA VAL A 356 21.61 -3.74 -6.99
C VAL A 356 22.57 -4.43 -7.95
N ALA A 357 22.11 -4.83 -9.13
CA ALA A 357 22.95 -5.50 -10.14
C ALA A 357 24.12 -4.63 -10.61
N GLY A 358 23.84 -3.36 -10.93
CA GLY A 358 24.86 -2.42 -11.42
C GLY A 358 25.94 -2.17 -10.38
N ILE A 359 25.55 -1.87 -9.13
CA ILE A 359 26.48 -1.56 -8.03
C ILE A 359 27.34 -2.78 -7.71
N VAL A 360 26.73 -3.95 -7.52
CA VAL A 360 27.44 -5.19 -7.21
C VAL A 360 28.43 -5.54 -8.33
N ALA A 361 28.00 -5.49 -9.59
CA ALA A 361 28.85 -5.84 -10.73
C ALA A 361 30.05 -4.90 -10.88
N ILE A 362 29.85 -3.57 -10.80
CA ILE A 362 30.95 -2.60 -10.89
C ILE A 362 31.91 -2.76 -9.70
N ALA A 363 31.37 -2.91 -8.48
CA ALA A 363 32.18 -3.03 -7.28
C ALA A 363 33.09 -4.27 -7.30
N LEU A 364 32.59 -5.39 -7.83
CA LEU A 364 33.39 -6.61 -8.01
C LEU A 364 34.32 -6.52 -9.22
N ALA A 365 33.93 -5.84 -10.31
CA ALA A 365 34.76 -5.68 -11.50
C ALA A 365 36.00 -4.79 -11.27
N ALA A 366 35.91 -3.86 -10.34
CA ALA A 366 37.03 -3.01 -9.95
C ALA A 366 38.22 -3.75 -9.32
N ARG A 367 38.05 -5.04 -9.03
CA ARG A 367 39.08 -5.89 -8.48
C ARG A 367 39.32 -7.04 -9.43
N GLU A 368 40.53 -7.11 -9.98
CA GLU A 368 40.93 -8.26 -10.75
C GLU A 368 41.28 -9.41 -9.79
N PRO A 369 40.59 -10.57 -9.88
CA PRO A 369 40.96 -11.74 -9.09
C PRO A 369 42.37 -12.20 -9.50
N ARG A 370 43.22 -12.53 -8.52
CA ARG A 370 44.56 -13.08 -8.79
C ARG A 370 44.51 -14.30 -9.72
N THR A 371 43.47 -15.12 -9.58
CA THR A 371 43.23 -16.29 -10.43
C THR A 371 42.88 -15.89 -11.87
N ALA A 372 42.12 -14.81 -12.08
CA ALA A 372 41.81 -14.30 -13.41
C ALA A 372 43.05 -13.70 -14.09
N ALA A 373 43.86 -12.95 -13.35
CA ALA A 373 45.14 -12.42 -13.85
C ALA A 373 46.10 -13.55 -14.25
N ARG A 374 46.19 -14.62 -13.44
CA ARG A 374 47.01 -15.80 -13.73
C ARG A 374 46.49 -16.61 -14.92
N LEU A 375 45.18 -16.84 -15.02
CA LEU A 375 44.58 -17.59 -16.14
C LEU A 375 44.69 -16.82 -17.45
N ARG A 376 44.54 -15.49 -17.44
CA ARG A 376 44.81 -14.66 -18.64
C ARG A 376 46.27 -14.75 -19.10
N ALA A 377 47.20 -14.90 -18.17
CA ALA A 377 48.61 -15.10 -18.48
C ALA A 377 48.92 -16.51 -19.05
N LEU A 378 48.05 -17.51 -18.82
CA LEU A 378 48.26 -18.92 -19.19
C LEU A 378 47.44 -19.36 -20.42
N ASP A 379 46.14 -19.09 -20.44
CA ASP A 379 45.18 -19.57 -21.46
C ASP A 379 44.84 -18.51 -22.53
N GLY A 380 45.45 -17.32 -22.46
CA GLY A 380 45.06 -16.16 -23.25
C GLY A 380 43.66 -15.63 -22.90
N ASP A 381 43.06 -14.84 -23.80
CA ASP A 381 41.80 -14.11 -23.56
C ASP A 381 40.54 -14.83 -24.08
N SER A 382 40.53 -16.17 -24.15
CA SER A 382 39.32 -16.88 -24.57
C SER A 382 38.16 -16.62 -23.60
N VAL A 383 36.92 -16.55 -24.11
CA VAL A 383 35.71 -16.32 -23.29
C VAL A 383 35.60 -17.36 -22.17
N LEU A 384 35.98 -18.61 -22.45
CA LEU A 384 36.03 -19.68 -21.46
C LEU A 384 37.08 -19.44 -20.36
N ALA A 385 38.28 -18.98 -20.71
CA ALA A 385 39.32 -18.66 -19.74
C ALA A 385 38.93 -17.48 -18.84
N VAL A 386 38.32 -16.44 -19.42
CA VAL A 386 37.77 -15.30 -18.66
C VAL A 386 36.69 -15.79 -17.70
N TRP A 387 35.73 -16.59 -18.19
CA TRP A 387 34.67 -17.16 -17.36
C TRP A 387 35.25 -18.02 -16.22
N ARG A 388 36.15 -18.97 -16.50
CA ARG A 388 36.80 -19.80 -15.46
C ARG A 388 37.52 -18.96 -14.42
N GLY A 389 38.19 -17.88 -14.85
CA GLY A 389 38.93 -16.97 -13.98
C GLY A 389 38.05 -16.10 -13.07
N ILE A 390 36.82 -15.81 -13.48
CA ILE A 390 35.88 -14.98 -12.70
C ILE A 390 34.64 -15.73 -12.20
N ARG A 391 34.48 -17.04 -12.43
CA ARG A 391 33.26 -17.80 -12.10
C ARG A 391 32.79 -17.64 -10.65
N ASN A 392 33.73 -17.53 -9.71
CA ASN A 392 33.41 -17.31 -8.29
C ASN A 392 32.88 -15.90 -8.02
N GLU A 393 33.41 -14.90 -8.73
CA GLU A 393 32.91 -13.51 -8.67
C GLU A 393 31.58 -13.38 -9.40
N LEU A 394 31.39 -14.11 -10.50
CA LEU A 394 30.12 -14.17 -11.23
C LEU A 394 29.02 -14.78 -10.37
N ALA A 395 29.29 -15.93 -9.74
CA ALA A 395 28.34 -16.58 -8.83
C ALA A 395 27.95 -15.66 -7.67
N ILE A 396 28.88 -14.85 -7.16
CA ILE A 396 28.60 -13.90 -6.07
C ILE A 396 27.88 -12.67 -6.58
N ALA A 397 28.21 -12.17 -7.77
CA ALA A 397 27.49 -11.07 -8.40
C ALA A 397 26.02 -11.47 -8.60
N SER A 398 25.77 -12.67 -9.14
CA SER A 398 24.43 -13.19 -9.35
C SER A 398 23.69 -13.43 -8.04
N ALA A 399 24.29 -14.18 -7.10
CA ALA A 399 23.63 -14.52 -5.85
C ALA A 399 23.39 -13.29 -4.97
N ALA A 400 24.36 -12.37 -4.85
CA ALA A 400 24.16 -11.13 -4.10
C ALA A 400 23.10 -10.23 -4.75
N SER A 401 23.10 -10.11 -6.08
CA SER A 401 22.11 -9.29 -6.78
C SER A 401 20.71 -9.88 -6.65
N ALA A 402 20.55 -11.19 -6.85
CA ALA A 402 19.27 -11.87 -6.74
C ALA A 402 18.69 -11.79 -5.34
N THR A 403 19.47 -12.13 -4.30
CA THR A 403 18.94 -12.18 -2.93
C THR A 403 18.60 -10.79 -2.39
N LEU A 404 19.39 -9.77 -2.73
CA LEU A 404 19.08 -8.38 -2.36
C LEU A 404 17.85 -7.86 -3.13
N ALA A 405 17.75 -8.15 -4.43
CA ALA A 405 16.60 -7.78 -5.25
C ALA A 405 15.31 -8.41 -4.71
N PHE A 406 15.35 -9.70 -4.35
CA PHE A 406 14.22 -10.39 -3.74
C PHE A 406 13.68 -9.64 -2.52
N ALA A 407 14.55 -9.32 -1.55
CA ALA A 407 14.17 -8.62 -0.34
C ALA A 407 13.58 -7.22 -0.63
N TRP A 408 14.20 -6.47 -1.55
CA TRP A 408 13.71 -5.14 -1.91
C TRP A 408 12.42 -5.17 -2.74
N SER A 409 12.20 -6.17 -3.59
CA SER A 409 10.95 -6.29 -4.34
C SER A 409 9.73 -6.50 -3.45
N LEU A 410 9.89 -7.18 -2.31
CA LEU A 410 8.82 -7.33 -1.32
C LEU A 410 8.43 -6.00 -0.66
N SER A 411 9.29 -4.98 -0.77
CA SER A 411 9.18 -3.72 -0.02
C SER A 411 8.63 -2.53 -0.82
N GLU A 412 8.53 -2.67 -2.14
CA GLU A 412 8.24 -1.58 -3.07
C GLU A 412 6.74 -1.37 -3.28
N LEU A 413 6.09 -0.71 -2.30
CA LEU A 413 4.65 -0.45 -2.31
C LEU A 413 4.24 0.66 -3.30
N THR A 414 5.05 1.72 -3.42
CA THR A 414 4.66 2.92 -4.19
C THR A 414 4.50 2.58 -5.67
N ALA A 415 5.41 1.77 -6.21
CA ALA A 415 5.33 1.34 -7.60
C ALA A 415 4.29 0.23 -7.80
N SER A 416 4.21 -0.75 -6.88
CA SER A 416 3.25 -1.86 -7.00
C SER A 416 1.80 -1.38 -6.88
N GLY A 417 1.50 -0.45 -5.98
CA GLY A 417 0.14 0.04 -5.75
C GLY A 417 -0.56 0.63 -6.99
N ARG A 418 0.20 0.99 -8.02
CA ARG A 418 -0.34 1.47 -9.31
C ARG A 418 -0.41 0.39 -10.39
N VAL A 419 0.52 -0.56 -10.39
CA VAL A 419 0.75 -1.49 -11.52
C VAL A 419 0.35 -2.92 -11.20
N VAL A 420 -0.08 -3.21 -9.96
CA VAL A 420 -0.76 -4.47 -9.65
C VAL A 420 -2.00 -4.57 -10.52
N PRO A 421 -2.11 -5.56 -11.42
CA PRO A 421 -3.27 -5.73 -12.25
C PRO A 421 -4.51 -6.05 -11.38
N PRO A 422 -5.70 -5.60 -11.78
CA PRO A 422 -6.94 -5.90 -11.08
C PRO A 422 -7.12 -7.41 -10.82
N GLY A 423 -7.54 -7.78 -9.61
CA GLY A 423 -7.75 -9.19 -9.23
C GLY A 423 -6.49 -9.97 -8.85
N LEU A 424 -5.28 -9.41 -9.02
CA LEU A 424 -4.05 -10.04 -8.54
C LEU A 424 -3.89 -9.84 -7.03
N ALA A 425 -4.01 -10.93 -6.26
CA ALA A 425 -3.77 -10.90 -4.83
C ALA A 425 -2.33 -10.43 -4.52
N TRP A 426 -2.17 -9.38 -3.72
CA TRP A 426 -0.89 -8.73 -3.50
C TRP A 426 -0.68 -8.35 -2.04
N ILE A 427 0.35 -8.90 -1.39
CA ILE A 427 0.53 -8.78 0.06
C ILE A 427 0.72 -7.33 0.52
N ALA A 428 1.34 -6.49 -0.31
CA ALA A 428 1.60 -5.11 0.06
C ALA A 428 0.28 -4.30 0.15
N THR A 429 -0.70 -4.62 -0.69
CA THR A 429 -2.04 -4.04 -0.64
C THR A 429 -2.78 -4.49 0.62
N ASP A 430 -2.69 -5.78 0.96
CA ASP A 430 -3.27 -6.33 2.18
C ASP A 430 -2.68 -5.70 3.44
N ILE A 431 -1.36 -5.54 3.50
CA ILE A 431 -0.69 -4.86 4.63
C ILE A 431 -1.09 -3.39 4.69
N LEU A 432 -1.15 -2.68 3.55
CA LEU A 432 -1.56 -1.28 3.53
C LEU A 432 -3.00 -1.12 4.02
N ASN A 433 -3.91 -2.00 3.61
CA ASN A 433 -5.27 -2.06 4.12
C ASN A 433 -5.27 -2.36 5.61
N ALA A 434 -4.50 -3.34 6.07
CA ALA A 434 -4.36 -3.66 7.50
C ALA A 434 -3.84 -2.45 8.31
N ILE A 435 -2.89 -1.68 7.79
CA ILE A 435 -2.42 -0.44 8.42
C ILE A 435 -3.53 0.60 8.46
N HIS A 436 -4.22 0.82 7.33
CA HIS A 436 -5.31 1.79 7.24
C HIS A 436 -6.43 1.47 8.23
N TYR A 437 -6.69 0.19 8.46
CA TYR A 437 -7.73 -0.32 9.34
C TYR A 437 -7.21 -0.76 10.72
N GLN A 438 -6.00 -0.33 11.10
CA GLN A 438 -5.40 -0.57 12.41
C GLN A 438 -5.46 -2.05 12.87
N ARG A 439 -5.09 -3.00 11.98
CA ARG A 439 -4.96 -4.42 12.32
C ARG A 439 -3.51 -4.74 12.73
N PRO A 440 -3.13 -4.61 14.01
CA PRO A 440 -1.76 -4.83 14.44
C PRO A 440 -1.30 -6.25 14.14
N ASP A 441 -2.14 -7.26 14.33
CA ASP A 441 -1.77 -8.67 14.15
C ASP A 441 -1.35 -8.98 12.71
N THR A 442 -2.15 -8.54 11.73
CA THR A 442 -1.82 -8.73 10.31
C THR A 442 -0.54 -8.00 9.93
N VAL A 443 -0.38 -6.74 10.36
CA VAL A 443 0.81 -5.93 10.05
C VAL A 443 2.06 -6.55 10.68
N ILE A 444 1.97 -7.01 11.93
CA ILE A 444 3.08 -7.59 12.69
C ILE A 444 3.48 -8.96 12.13
N LEU A 445 2.51 -9.85 11.87
CA LEU A 445 2.76 -11.16 11.27
C LEU A 445 3.38 -11.03 9.87
N ALA A 446 2.85 -10.14 9.03
CA ALA A 446 3.41 -9.87 7.71
C ALA A 446 4.83 -9.29 7.81
N THR A 447 5.07 -8.36 8.75
CA THR A 447 6.42 -7.80 9.00
C THR A 447 7.40 -8.89 9.43
N GLY A 448 6.99 -9.78 10.35
CA GLY A 448 7.80 -10.92 10.80
C GLY A 448 8.12 -11.88 9.65
N GLY A 449 7.13 -12.25 8.84
CA GLY A 449 7.32 -13.13 7.68
C GLY A 449 8.27 -12.54 6.63
N LEU A 450 8.10 -11.24 6.31
CA LEU A 450 8.98 -10.52 5.39
C LEU A 450 10.42 -10.42 5.93
N LEU A 451 10.57 -10.20 7.24
CA LEU A 451 11.89 -10.16 7.89
C LEU A 451 12.60 -11.51 7.77
N LEU A 452 11.90 -12.62 8.04
CA LEU A 452 12.43 -13.98 7.91
C LEU A 452 12.83 -14.26 6.45
N ALA A 453 12.00 -13.86 5.49
CA ALA A 453 12.29 -13.99 4.06
C ALA A 453 13.52 -13.18 3.61
N ALA A 454 13.85 -12.09 4.32
CA ALA A 454 15.00 -11.24 4.02
C ALA A 454 16.32 -11.65 4.72
N LEU A 455 16.31 -12.61 5.66
CA LEU A 455 17.52 -13.10 6.34
C LEU A 455 18.62 -13.61 5.39
N PRO A 456 18.31 -14.37 4.31
CA PRO A 456 19.32 -14.76 3.33
C PRO A 456 19.98 -13.56 2.64
N ALA A 457 19.23 -12.49 2.40
CA ALA A 457 19.74 -11.25 1.77
C ALA A 457 20.73 -10.55 2.69
N LEU A 458 20.42 -10.46 3.98
CA LEU A 458 21.30 -9.91 5.01
C LEU A 458 22.59 -10.73 5.14
N TRP A 459 22.47 -12.06 5.15
CA TRP A 459 23.63 -12.95 5.16
C TRP A 459 24.52 -12.72 3.94
N MET A 460 23.93 -12.61 2.75
CA MET A 460 24.66 -12.35 1.52
C MET A 460 25.31 -10.96 1.52
N LEU A 461 24.62 -9.95 2.06
CA LEU A 461 25.15 -8.59 2.21
C LEU A 461 26.38 -8.55 3.12
N THR A 462 26.37 -9.23 4.26
CA THR A 462 27.55 -9.30 5.15
C THR A 462 28.73 -10.00 4.49
N ARG A 463 28.48 -10.99 3.62
CA ARG A 463 29.51 -11.66 2.82
C ARG A 463 30.06 -10.73 1.75
N LEU A 464 29.20 -9.98 1.06
CA LEU A 464 29.58 -9.00 0.06
C LEU A 464 30.41 -7.85 0.66
N MET A 465 29.97 -7.28 1.79
CA MET A 465 30.68 -6.20 2.48
C MET A 465 32.12 -6.57 2.79
N ARG A 466 32.37 -7.79 3.28
CA ARG A 466 33.74 -8.29 3.55
C ARG A 466 34.58 -8.36 2.28
N ARG A 467 34.00 -8.77 1.15
CA ARG A 467 34.70 -8.76 -0.14
C ARG A 467 34.98 -7.35 -0.64
N LEU A 468 34.09 -6.40 -0.39
CA LEU A 468 34.17 -5.05 -0.92
C LEU A 468 34.96 -4.05 -0.05
N GLN A 469 35.32 -4.38 1.20
CA GLN A 469 36.06 -3.45 2.10
C GLN A 469 37.24 -2.77 1.42
N GLY A 470 37.25 -1.44 1.32
CA GLY A 470 38.30 -0.65 0.67
C GLY A 470 38.22 -0.56 -0.85
N ALA A 471 37.06 -0.85 -1.45
CA ALA A 471 36.86 -0.67 -2.88
C ALA A 471 36.56 0.81 -3.18
N SER A 472 37.57 1.57 -3.59
CA SER A 472 37.40 2.95 -4.07
C SER A 472 36.52 3.05 -5.31
N ALA A 473 36.38 1.97 -6.08
CA ALA A 473 35.52 1.95 -7.27
C ALA A 473 34.02 1.85 -6.98
N LEU A 474 33.62 1.50 -5.76
CA LEU A 474 32.21 1.63 -5.34
C LEU A 474 31.79 3.12 -5.35
N LEU A 475 32.72 4.02 -5.01
CA LEU A 475 32.53 5.48 -5.09
C LEU A 475 32.38 5.95 -6.55
N LEU A 476 33.13 5.34 -7.48
CA LEU A 476 33.04 5.61 -8.92
C LEU A 476 31.80 4.98 -9.57
N ALA A 477 31.30 3.84 -9.06
CA ALA A 477 30.05 3.23 -9.51
C ALA A 477 28.87 4.13 -9.15
N ILE A 478 28.77 4.51 -7.86
CA ILE A 478 27.71 5.39 -7.34
C ILE A 478 27.81 6.80 -7.98
N GLY A 479 29.02 7.29 -8.22
CA GLY A 479 29.28 8.51 -8.99
C GLY A 479 28.85 8.38 -10.45
N ALA A 480 29.51 7.55 -11.28
CA ALA A 480 29.27 7.48 -12.73
C ALA A 480 27.82 7.16 -13.13
N SER A 481 27.00 6.70 -12.19
CA SER A 481 25.58 6.41 -12.33
C SER A 481 24.72 7.58 -12.81
N VAL A 482 25.15 8.85 -12.80
CA VAL A 482 24.22 9.98 -13.01
C VAL A 482 24.48 10.81 -14.24
N SER A 483 24.67 10.14 -15.36
CA SER A 483 24.68 10.82 -16.64
C SER A 483 23.99 9.94 -17.67
N LEU A 484 22.90 10.47 -18.23
CA LEU A 484 21.95 9.91 -19.21
C LEU A 484 20.80 9.05 -18.63
N ILE A 485 19.57 9.61 -18.58
CA ILE A 485 18.61 9.69 -19.71
C ILE A 485 17.59 10.81 -19.42
N MET A 486 17.40 11.69 -20.40
CA MET A 486 16.12 12.33 -20.71
C MET A 486 15.92 12.19 -22.23
N ILE A 487 14.66 12.12 -22.63
CA ILE A 487 14.10 12.02 -24.00
C ILE A 487 13.71 10.60 -24.43
N SER A 488 12.44 10.27 -24.22
CA SER A 488 11.55 9.76 -25.28
C SER A 488 10.10 9.91 -24.82
N GLY A 489 9.37 10.74 -25.55
CA GLY A 489 7.99 11.11 -25.25
C GLY A 489 7.67 12.42 -25.96
N CYS A 490 7.72 12.40 -27.29
CA CYS A 490 7.15 13.47 -28.10
C CYS A 490 5.66 13.56 -27.76
N ASP A 491 5.25 14.68 -27.16
CA ASP A 491 4.01 15.31 -27.56
C ASP A 491 4.19 15.70 -29.03
N ARG A 492 3.56 14.94 -29.94
CA ARG A 492 2.98 15.61 -31.10
C ARG A 492 1.63 16.11 -30.64
N ALA A 493 1.55 17.41 -30.47
CA ALA A 493 0.30 18.14 -30.42
C ALA A 493 -0.68 17.57 -31.44
N SER A 494 -1.85 17.19 -30.96
CA SER A 494 -3.06 17.20 -31.76
C SER A 494 -4.14 17.91 -30.96
N ASP A 495 -3.93 19.21 -30.75
CA ASP A 495 -5.03 20.13 -31.03
C ASP A 495 -5.37 19.94 -32.53
N ASP A 496 -6.66 19.85 -32.85
CA ASP A 496 -7.27 19.72 -34.20
C ASP A 496 -7.71 18.34 -34.75
N ARG A 497 -8.03 17.32 -33.92
CA ARG A 497 -8.81 16.15 -34.44
C ARG A 497 -9.99 15.70 -33.58
N ALA A 498 -10.60 16.61 -32.82
CA ALA A 498 -11.84 16.37 -32.08
C ALA A 498 -13.14 16.53 -32.92
N ALA A 499 -13.09 16.54 -34.26
CA ALA A 499 -14.27 16.87 -35.07
C ALA A 499 -14.60 15.94 -36.26
N ALA A 500 -13.96 14.78 -36.45
CA ALA A 500 -14.20 13.99 -37.68
C ALA A 500 -14.09 12.47 -37.59
N ALA A 501 -14.34 11.85 -36.43
CA ALA A 501 -14.44 10.38 -36.36
C ALA A 501 -15.51 9.91 -35.35
N ALA A 502 -16.67 10.56 -35.38
CA ALA A 502 -17.92 9.83 -35.23
C ALA A 502 -18.26 9.27 -36.62
N ALA A 503 -18.66 8.00 -36.68
CA ALA A 503 -19.00 7.19 -37.87
C ALA A 503 -17.84 6.40 -38.55
N SER A 504 -17.61 5.17 -38.08
CA SER A 504 -17.67 3.94 -38.92
C SER A 504 -17.29 2.68 -38.12
N THR A 505 -18.34 1.95 -37.75
CA THR A 505 -18.52 0.49 -37.80
C THR A 505 -17.31 -0.48 -37.77
N THR A 506 -17.38 -1.35 -36.75
CA THR A 506 -17.21 -2.83 -36.77
C THR A 506 -15.84 -3.50 -36.95
N THR A 507 -15.70 -4.59 -36.17
CA THR A 507 -14.75 -5.71 -36.24
C THR A 507 -13.36 -5.52 -35.60
N ALA A 508 -13.35 -5.51 -34.26
CA ALA A 508 -12.19 -5.90 -33.45
C ALA A 508 -12.61 -6.92 -32.36
N ALA A 509 -13.41 -7.92 -32.74
CA ALA A 509 -13.63 -9.12 -31.93
C ALA A 509 -12.68 -10.19 -32.46
N THR A 510 -11.76 -10.71 -31.63
CA THR A 510 -11.23 -12.10 -31.68
C THR A 510 -9.99 -12.34 -30.80
N THR A 511 -9.34 -11.31 -30.24
CA THR A 511 -8.16 -11.50 -29.34
C THR A 511 -8.42 -11.07 -27.89
N ASP A 512 -9.24 -10.04 -27.67
CA ASP A 512 -9.66 -9.55 -26.33
C ASP A 512 -10.42 -10.61 -25.51
N ASP A 513 -11.18 -11.48 -26.18
CA ASP A 513 -12.00 -12.50 -25.53
C ASP A 513 -11.17 -13.57 -24.80
N ARG A 514 -9.91 -13.81 -25.18
CA ARG A 514 -9.10 -14.90 -24.60
C ARG A 514 -8.42 -14.54 -23.28
N VAL A 515 -7.96 -13.30 -23.11
CA VAL A 515 -7.30 -12.84 -21.87
C VAL A 515 -8.35 -12.52 -20.80
N MET A 516 -9.44 -11.85 -21.20
CA MET A 516 -10.58 -11.65 -20.30
C MET A 516 -11.27 -12.97 -19.95
N SER A 517 -11.28 -13.98 -20.83
CA SER A 517 -11.72 -15.35 -20.49
C SER A 517 -10.82 -16.04 -19.46
N ALA A 518 -9.50 -15.86 -19.54
CA ALA A 518 -8.54 -16.40 -18.58
C ALA A 518 -8.53 -15.68 -17.22
N LEU A 519 -8.81 -14.38 -17.18
CA LEU A 519 -9.08 -13.66 -15.93
C LEU A 519 -10.44 -14.06 -15.35
N ARG A 520 -11.47 -14.24 -16.20
CA ARG A 520 -12.79 -14.75 -15.81
C ARG A 520 -12.74 -16.13 -15.17
N SER A 521 -11.82 -17.00 -15.59
CA SER A 521 -11.62 -18.32 -14.97
C SER A 521 -10.84 -18.29 -13.65
N ALA A 522 -10.23 -17.15 -13.29
CA ALA A 522 -9.48 -16.93 -12.05
C ALA A 522 -10.19 -15.98 -11.04
N THR A 523 -11.24 -15.27 -11.49
CA THR A 523 -12.12 -14.40 -10.69
C THR A 523 -13.28 -15.17 -10.04
N PRO A 524 -13.97 -14.59 -9.04
CA PRO A 524 -15.15 -15.20 -8.42
C PRO A 524 -16.20 -15.58 -9.46
N PHE A 525 -16.98 -16.64 -9.20
CA PHE A 525 -18.09 -17.02 -10.07
C PHE A 525 -19.04 -15.83 -10.23
N VAL A 526 -19.34 -15.44 -11.47
CA VAL A 526 -20.33 -14.41 -11.79
C VAL A 526 -21.22 -15.01 -12.87
N SER A 527 -22.51 -15.19 -12.56
CA SER A 527 -23.46 -15.77 -13.50
C SER A 527 -23.78 -14.81 -14.65
N GLU A 528 -23.93 -13.51 -14.38
CA GLU A 528 -24.41 -12.53 -15.39
C GLU A 528 -23.86 -11.10 -15.16
N SER A 529 -23.97 -10.23 -16.17
CA SER A 529 -23.72 -8.78 -16.03
C SER A 529 -24.98 -8.05 -15.52
N LEU A 530 -24.80 -6.96 -14.77
CA LEU A 530 -25.96 -6.15 -14.33
C LEU A 530 -26.64 -5.46 -15.52
N SER A 531 -27.97 -5.47 -15.53
CA SER A 531 -28.77 -4.69 -16.47
C SER A 531 -28.94 -3.27 -15.95
N ILE A 532 -28.14 -2.34 -16.50
CA ILE A 532 -28.11 -0.95 -16.03
C ILE A 532 -29.26 -0.15 -16.64
N GLU A 533 -30.04 0.50 -15.79
CA GLU A 533 -31.14 1.37 -16.21
C GLU A 533 -30.69 2.82 -16.35
N THR A 534 -29.89 3.30 -15.40
CA THR A 534 -29.39 4.67 -15.36
C THR A 534 -28.07 4.68 -14.61
N GLU A 535 -27.19 5.61 -14.95
CA GLU A 535 -25.98 5.86 -14.18
C GLU A 535 -25.79 7.35 -13.92
N PHE A 536 -25.29 7.68 -12.73
CA PHE A 536 -24.70 8.99 -12.47
C PHE A 536 -23.19 8.81 -12.54
N ALA A 537 -22.56 9.40 -13.56
CA ALA A 537 -21.14 9.23 -13.83
C ALA A 537 -20.47 10.57 -14.11
N GLY A 538 -19.22 10.69 -13.67
CA GLY A 538 -18.38 11.85 -13.95
C GLY A 538 -17.20 11.89 -12.99
N VAL A 539 -15.98 11.74 -13.50
CA VAL A 539 -14.79 11.84 -12.64
C VAL A 539 -14.49 13.31 -12.36
N GLY A 540 -14.43 13.69 -11.08
CA GLY A 540 -14.05 15.06 -10.71
C GLY A 540 -14.69 15.56 -9.43
N ARG A 541 -14.49 16.86 -9.19
CA ARG A 541 -14.96 17.59 -8.00
C ARG A 541 -16.03 18.64 -8.32
N GLY A 542 -16.51 18.69 -9.57
CA GLY A 542 -17.63 19.55 -9.96
C GLY A 542 -18.97 18.97 -9.54
N ARG A 543 -20.04 19.75 -9.74
CA ARG A 543 -21.42 19.27 -9.58
C ARG A 543 -21.68 18.11 -10.55
N GLY A 544 -22.28 17.04 -10.05
CA GLY A 544 -22.58 15.83 -10.81
C GLY A 544 -21.38 14.92 -11.04
N GLN A 545 -20.20 15.30 -10.54
CA GLN A 545 -18.98 14.52 -10.62
C GLN A 545 -18.58 13.98 -9.25
N PHE A 546 -17.84 12.88 -9.25
CA PHE A 546 -17.37 12.17 -8.08
C PHE A 546 -15.88 11.87 -8.18
N ASN A 547 -15.20 11.90 -7.04
CA ASN A 547 -13.86 11.36 -6.90
C ASN A 547 -13.90 10.17 -5.94
N ALA A 548 -13.94 8.96 -6.49
CA ALA A 548 -14.11 7.73 -5.74
C ALA A 548 -15.30 7.81 -4.75
N PRO A 549 -16.54 7.94 -5.27
CA PRO A 549 -17.76 8.00 -4.46
C PRO A 549 -17.80 6.78 -3.55
N ARG A 550 -18.22 6.96 -2.30
CA ARG A 550 -18.16 5.91 -1.30
C ARG A 550 -19.53 5.57 -0.75
N VAL A 551 -20.36 6.58 -0.56
CA VAL A 551 -21.69 6.43 0.04
C VAL A 551 -22.74 6.80 -0.98
N VAL A 552 -23.79 5.98 -1.05
CA VAL A 552 -25.04 6.32 -1.69
C VAL A 552 -26.14 6.13 -0.66
N ALA A 553 -27.03 7.11 -0.52
CA ALA A 553 -28.25 7.02 0.28
C ALA A 553 -29.43 7.44 -0.60
N TYR A 554 -30.60 6.85 -0.39
CA TYR A 554 -31.80 7.13 -1.16
C TYR A 554 -32.93 7.48 -0.21
N ASP A 555 -33.73 8.47 -0.57
CA ASP A 555 -34.99 8.74 0.11
C ASP A 555 -36.00 7.68 -0.34
N ASP A 556 -36.15 6.63 0.46
CA ASP A 556 -36.98 5.45 0.20
C ASP A 556 -38.38 5.54 0.82
N ARG A 557 -38.71 6.67 1.46
CA ARG A 557 -39.96 6.87 2.20
C ARG A 557 -41.17 6.77 1.27
N ASN A 558 -42.25 6.18 1.74
CA ASN A 558 -43.46 6.02 0.94
C ASN A 558 -44.14 7.38 0.64
N PRO A 559 -44.42 7.73 -0.63
CA PRO A 559 -45.19 8.93 -0.97
C PRO A 559 -46.60 8.97 -0.34
N ILE A 560 -47.21 7.82 0.00
CA ILE A 560 -48.54 7.75 0.63
C ILE A 560 -48.48 7.97 2.15
N SER A 561 -47.36 7.60 2.80
CA SER A 561 -47.10 7.89 4.23
C SER A 561 -46.52 9.31 4.44
N SER A 562 -46.28 10.05 3.36
CA SER A 562 -45.54 11.33 3.35
C SER A 562 -46.25 12.49 4.06
N SER A 563 -47.47 12.30 4.57
CA SER A 563 -48.17 13.28 5.42
C SER A 563 -47.59 13.37 6.84
N VAL A 564 -46.60 12.55 7.21
CA VAL A 564 -46.07 12.44 8.58
C VAL A 564 -44.58 12.83 8.71
N GLY A 565 -43.83 12.94 7.61
CA GLY A 565 -42.40 13.29 7.63
C GLY A 565 -42.14 14.80 7.78
N ARG A 566 -41.07 15.19 8.48
CA ARG A 566 -40.66 16.61 8.63
C ARG A 566 -40.30 17.25 7.29
N PHE A 567 -39.72 16.48 6.37
CA PHE A 567 -39.33 16.94 5.04
C PHE A 567 -40.09 16.22 3.93
N PRO A 568 -40.40 16.88 2.79
CA PRO A 568 -41.14 16.27 1.69
C PRO A 568 -40.36 15.12 1.06
N PHE A 569 -41.09 14.14 0.52
CA PHE A 569 -40.54 13.06 -0.29
C PHE A 569 -40.39 13.51 -1.75
N ASP A 570 -39.20 13.32 -2.33
CA ASP A 570 -38.95 13.60 -3.76
C ASP A 570 -38.06 12.56 -4.45
N GLY A 571 -37.82 11.41 -3.80
CA GLY A 571 -37.00 10.32 -4.36
C GLY A 571 -35.53 10.71 -4.58
N SER A 572 -35.02 11.64 -3.78
CA SER A 572 -33.64 12.11 -3.90
C SER A 572 -32.61 11.01 -3.61
N THR A 573 -31.52 11.01 -4.38
CA THR A 573 -30.31 10.23 -4.10
C THR A 573 -29.22 11.15 -3.55
N TYR A 574 -28.61 10.79 -2.43
CA TYR A 574 -27.46 11.48 -1.86
C TYR A 574 -26.21 10.67 -2.15
N VAL A 575 -25.17 11.34 -2.65
CA VAL A 575 -23.87 10.73 -2.92
C VAL A 575 -22.81 11.46 -2.12
N ILE A 576 -21.99 10.69 -1.39
CA ILE A 576 -20.87 11.21 -0.62
C ILE A 576 -19.56 10.63 -1.13
N ASP A 577 -18.64 11.50 -1.52
CA ASP A 577 -17.31 11.13 -2.00
C ASP A 577 -16.24 11.19 -0.91
N LYS A 578 -15.01 10.75 -1.24
CA LYS A 578 -13.89 10.75 -0.28
C LYS A 578 -13.44 12.16 0.13
N ASP A 579 -13.92 13.21 -0.51
CA ASP A 579 -13.66 14.60 -0.14
C ASP A 579 -14.67 15.11 0.90
N ALA A 580 -15.48 14.22 1.50
CA ALA A 580 -16.50 14.54 2.50
C ALA A 580 -17.50 15.61 2.00
N ARG A 581 -17.83 15.50 0.71
CA ARG A 581 -18.81 16.34 0.02
C ARG A 581 -20.06 15.53 -0.24
N VAL A 582 -21.21 16.10 0.13
CA VAL A 582 -22.53 15.54 -0.13
C VAL A 582 -23.13 16.24 -1.35
N GLN A 583 -23.62 15.46 -2.31
CA GLN A 583 -24.40 15.95 -3.43
C GLN A 583 -25.76 15.25 -3.44
N ARG A 584 -26.84 16.04 -3.55
CA ARG A 584 -28.22 15.55 -3.62
C ARG A 584 -28.72 15.65 -5.06
N PHE A 585 -29.13 14.51 -5.59
CA PHE A 585 -29.64 14.32 -6.95
C PHE A 585 -31.13 14.04 -6.91
N LEU A 586 -31.90 14.72 -7.76
CA LEU A 586 -33.27 14.30 -8.06
C LEU A 586 -33.26 13.03 -8.94
N PRO A 587 -34.38 12.30 -9.04
CA PRO A 587 -34.52 11.18 -9.98
C PRO A 587 -34.22 11.54 -11.43
N SER A 588 -34.35 12.82 -11.81
CA SER A 588 -33.97 13.36 -13.12
C SER A 588 -32.46 13.40 -13.39
N GLY A 589 -31.63 13.21 -12.36
CA GLY A 589 -30.17 13.39 -12.39
C GLY A 589 -29.70 14.82 -12.09
N GLU A 590 -30.62 15.75 -11.84
CA GLU A 590 -30.29 17.13 -11.49
C GLU A 590 -29.71 17.23 -10.07
N VAL A 591 -28.59 17.95 -9.91
CA VAL A 591 -27.99 18.24 -8.60
C VAL A 591 -28.65 19.47 -7.97
N VAL A 592 -29.50 19.25 -6.98
CA VAL A 592 -30.29 20.31 -6.34
C VAL A 592 -29.64 20.90 -5.09
N ALA A 593 -28.76 20.15 -4.42
CA ALA A 593 -28.01 20.64 -3.27
C ALA A 593 -26.60 20.04 -3.21
N GLU A 594 -25.65 20.81 -2.70
CA GLU A 594 -24.29 20.37 -2.43
C GLU A 594 -23.78 21.05 -1.16
N TRP A 595 -23.14 20.29 -0.26
CA TRP A 595 -22.48 20.83 0.92
C TRP A 595 -21.32 19.93 1.37
N ARG A 596 -20.58 20.39 2.38
CA ARG A 596 -19.46 19.65 3.00
C ARG A 596 -19.76 19.34 4.45
N LEU A 597 -19.17 18.24 4.93
CA LEU A 597 -19.21 17.90 6.36
C LEU A 597 -18.47 18.94 7.21
N PRO A 598 -18.75 19.05 8.52
CA PRO A 598 -18.33 20.18 9.35
C PRO A 598 -16.81 20.22 9.59
N LYS A 599 -16.16 19.05 9.51
CA LYS A 599 -14.70 18.91 9.49
C LYS A 599 -14.33 17.91 8.40
N THR A 600 -13.24 18.19 7.69
CA THR A 600 -12.78 17.35 6.58
C THR A 600 -11.29 17.00 6.68
N ASP A 601 -10.64 17.34 7.80
CA ASP A 601 -9.19 17.17 7.99
C ASP A 601 -8.81 15.68 8.02
N ARG A 602 -9.68 14.84 8.60
CA ARG A 602 -9.54 13.37 8.64
C ARG A 602 -10.59 12.67 7.78
N GLY A 603 -11.67 13.39 7.46
CA GLY A 603 -12.95 12.92 6.93
C GLY A 603 -12.88 12.04 5.68
N LYS A 604 -13.39 10.82 5.82
CA LYS A 604 -13.85 9.95 4.73
C LYS A 604 -15.10 9.22 5.23
N PRO A 605 -16.30 9.79 5.05
CA PRO A 605 -17.54 9.14 5.50
C PRO A 605 -17.71 7.79 4.81
N VAL A 606 -18.29 6.83 5.52
CA VAL A 606 -18.33 5.42 5.06
C VAL A 606 -19.76 4.89 4.88
N GLY A 607 -20.75 5.47 5.56
CA GLY A 607 -22.16 5.15 5.39
C GLY A 607 -23.06 6.36 5.63
N ALA A 608 -24.26 6.31 5.06
CA ALA A 608 -25.32 7.26 5.31
C ALA A 608 -26.67 6.62 5.01
N THR A 609 -27.69 7.08 5.71
CA THR A 609 -29.07 6.64 5.54
C THR A 609 -29.99 7.85 5.55
N VAL A 610 -31.14 7.75 4.88
CA VAL A 610 -32.21 8.75 5.01
C VAL A 610 -33.11 8.29 6.14
N ALA A 611 -33.21 9.09 7.20
CA ALA A 611 -34.05 8.79 8.35
C ALA A 611 -35.54 8.89 7.98
N PRO A 612 -36.45 8.31 8.81
CA PRO A 612 -37.89 8.35 8.55
C PRO A 612 -38.49 9.76 8.42
N ASP A 613 -37.87 10.77 9.04
CA ASP A 613 -38.28 12.17 8.93
C ASP A 613 -37.81 12.88 7.65
N GLY A 614 -36.98 12.20 6.84
CA GLY A 614 -36.37 12.70 5.60
C GLY A 614 -35.02 13.37 5.76
N SER A 615 -34.47 13.41 6.97
CA SER A 615 -33.13 13.92 7.19
C SER A 615 -32.06 12.93 6.70
N LEU A 616 -30.94 13.44 6.21
CA LEU A 616 -29.77 12.63 5.85
C LEU A 616 -28.91 12.43 7.09
N VAL A 617 -28.69 11.19 7.50
CA VAL A 617 -27.82 10.86 8.63
C VAL A 617 -26.57 10.17 8.13
N VAL A 618 -25.41 10.74 8.45
CA VAL A 618 -24.11 10.34 7.90
C VAL A 618 -23.22 9.83 9.03
N ALA A 619 -22.62 8.67 8.82
CA ALA A 619 -21.50 8.20 9.61
C ALA A 619 -20.22 8.90 9.14
N ASP A 620 -19.83 9.96 9.86
CA ASP A 620 -18.59 10.71 9.63
C ASP A 620 -17.41 9.97 10.26
N THR A 621 -17.15 8.78 9.71
CA THR A 621 -16.35 7.71 10.30
C THR A 621 -15.01 8.17 10.88
N HIS A 622 -14.25 8.94 10.11
CA HIS A 622 -12.89 9.34 10.50
C HIS A 622 -12.85 10.59 11.39
N GLU A 623 -14.01 11.22 11.62
CA GLU A 623 -14.22 12.26 12.62
C GLU A 623 -15.00 11.72 13.83
N HIS A 624 -15.20 10.40 13.92
CA HIS A 624 -15.65 9.68 15.11
C HIS A 624 -17.06 10.07 15.59
N ARG A 625 -17.94 10.42 14.66
CA ARG A 625 -19.28 10.95 14.99
C ARG A 625 -20.32 10.59 13.94
N ILE A 626 -21.57 10.68 14.35
CA ILE A 626 -22.74 10.74 13.47
C ILE A 626 -23.17 12.19 13.29
N VAL A 627 -23.55 12.55 12.06
CA VAL A 627 -23.97 13.90 11.68
C VAL A 627 -25.29 13.83 10.91
N CYS A 628 -26.28 14.61 11.32
CA CYS A 628 -27.60 14.66 10.67
C CYS A 628 -27.85 16.00 9.99
N TYR A 629 -28.39 15.95 8.78
CA TYR A 629 -28.65 17.10 7.93
C TYR A 629 -30.09 17.16 7.44
N SER A 630 -30.60 18.37 7.24
CA SER A 630 -31.77 18.56 6.39
C SER A 630 -31.46 18.24 4.93
N PRO A 631 -32.47 18.03 4.07
CA PRO A 631 -32.27 17.88 2.62
C PRO A 631 -31.63 19.09 1.91
N SER A 632 -31.60 20.26 2.57
CA SER A 632 -30.92 21.48 2.09
C SER A 632 -29.48 21.61 2.60
N GLY A 633 -29.00 20.69 3.43
CA GLY A 633 -27.63 20.69 3.98
C GLY A 633 -27.47 21.45 5.30
N GLU A 634 -28.57 21.82 5.97
CA GLU A 634 -28.52 22.42 7.31
C GLU A 634 -28.18 21.34 8.35
N LEU A 635 -27.21 21.60 9.21
CA LEU A 635 -26.83 20.68 10.29
C LEU A 635 -27.91 20.68 11.38
N LEU A 636 -28.54 19.52 11.62
CA LEU A 636 -29.62 19.37 12.60
C LEU A 636 -29.11 18.92 13.96
N TRP A 637 -28.25 17.91 13.99
CA TRP A 637 -27.65 17.40 15.23
C TRP A 637 -26.38 16.57 14.94
N MET A 638 -25.60 16.34 15.99
CA MET A 638 -24.43 15.47 15.99
C MET A 638 -24.44 14.55 17.22
N LEU A 639 -23.89 13.37 17.09
CA LEU A 639 -23.73 12.39 18.16
C LEU A 639 -22.32 11.79 18.12
N GLY A 640 -21.67 11.72 19.28
CA GLY A 640 -20.41 11.01 19.46
C GLY A 640 -19.14 11.86 19.44
N GLY A 641 -18.04 11.16 19.67
CA GLY A 641 -16.67 11.63 19.70
C GLY A 641 -15.72 10.43 19.77
N TYR A 642 -14.42 10.65 19.57
CA TYR A 642 -13.44 9.57 19.66
C TYR A 642 -13.44 8.95 21.05
N GLY A 643 -13.55 7.63 21.13
CA GLY A 643 -13.37 6.91 22.40
C GLY A 643 -13.93 5.49 22.39
N LYS A 644 -14.00 4.91 23.59
CA LYS A 644 -14.46 3.53 23.85
C LYS A 644 -15.63 3.47 24.84
N GLY A 645 -15.98 4.60 25.43
CA GLY A 645 -17.10 4.73 26.35
C GLY A 645 -18.44 4.68 25.64
N ARG A 646 -19.50 4.82 26.43
CA ARG A 646 -20.89 4.88 25.96
C ARG A 646 -21.12 6.16 25.15
N GLY A 647 -21.64 6.03 23.95
CA GLY A 647 -21.84 7.18 23.05
C GLY A 647 -20.57 7.69 22.38
N GLU A 648 -19.41 7.05 22.60
CA GLU A 648 -18.16 7.34 21.91
C GLU A 648 -17.89 6.29 20.83
N PHE A 649 -17.17 6.66 19.78
CA PHE A 649 -16.89 5.78 18.64
C PHE A 649 -15.42 5.83 18.23
N ILE A 650 -14.88 4.71 17.75
CA ILE A 650 -13.59 4.71 17.02
C ILE A 650 -13.83 4.96 15.53
N TYR A 651 -14.65 4.18 14.84
CA TYR A 651 -14.96 4.42 13.44
C TYR A 651 -16.43 4.02 13.18
N PRO A 652 -17.40 4.93 13.38
CA PRO A 652 -18.79 4.61 13.11
C PRO A 652 -19.00 4.38 11.60
N THR A 653 -19.75 3.35 11.24
CA THR A 653 -19.91 2.89 9.85
C THR A 653 -21.30 3.11 9.30
N ASP A 654 -22.32 2.73 10.06
CA ASP A 654 -23.70 2.71 9.58
C ASP A 654 -24.72 2.87 10.71
N ILE A 655 -25.95 3.21 10.34
CA ILE A 655 -27.06 3.47 11.25
C ILE A 655 -28.33 2.77 10.74
N ALA A 656 -28.96 1.98 11.60
CA ALA A 656 -30.29 1.42 11.36
C ALA A 656 -31.31 2.06 12.31
N PHE A 657 -32.47 2.42 11.78
CA PHE A 657 -33.60 2.92 12.57
C PHE A 657 -34.59 1.80 12.84
N LEU A 658 -35.09 1.75 14.07
CA LEU A 658 -36.13 0.79 14.47
C LEU A 658 -37.51 1.48 14.50
N PRO A 659 -38.62 0.74 14.31
CA PRO A 659 -39.98 1.30 14.36
C PRO A 659 -40.35 2.00 15.68
N ASP A 660 -39.70 1.62 16.79
CA ASP A 660 -39.87 2.25 18.10
C ASP A 660 -39.05 3.56 18.27
N GLY A 661 -38.33 3.98 17.23
CA GLY A 661 -37.51 5.18 17.20
C GLY A 661 -36.09 5.00 17.75
N ARG A 662 -35.69 3.79 18.15
CA ARG A 662 -34.29 3.49 18.48
C ARG A 662 -33.39 3.62 17.25
N MET A 663 -32.13 3.95 17.51
CA MET A 663 -31.05 3.98 16.51
C MET A 663 -29.99 2.96 16.91
N LEU A 664 -29.65 2.06 16.01
CA LEU A 664 -28.51 1.15 16.16
C LEU A 664 -27.35 1.69 15.32
N ILE A 665 -26.19 1.84 15.93
CA ILE A 665 -25.00 2.41 15.28
C ILE A 665 -23.86 1.40 15.34
N ALA A 666 -23.37 0.99 14.17
CA ALA A 666 -22.21 0.12 14.06
C ALA A 666 -20.91 0.92 14.10
N GLU A 667 -19.86 0.36 14.69
CA GLU A 667 -18.51 0.92 14.65
C GLU A 667 -17.43 -0.15 14.50
N TYR A 668 -16.24 0.25 14.05
CA TYR A 668 -15.06 -0.61 13.98
C TYR A 668 -13.79 0.06 14.49
N GLY A 669 -12.69 -0.69 14.49
CA GLY A 669 -11.34 -0.17 14.76
C GLY A 669 -10.84 -0.50 16.17
N GLY A 670 -11.30 -1.62 16.73
CA GLY A 670 -10.89 -2.12 18.05
C GLY A 670 -12.02 -2.23 19.06
N ASN A 671 -13.10 -1.45 18.92
CA ASN A 671 -14.34 -1.69 19.67
C ASN A 671 -15.19 -2.76 18.97
N ASP A 672 -15.36 -2.62 17.64
CA ASP A 672 -16.07 -3.55 16.75
C ASP A 672 -17.40 -4.04 17.37
N ARG A 673 -18.33 -3.11 17.56
CA ARG A 673 -19.58 -3.30 18.31
C ARG A 673 -20.73 -2.53 17.66
N ILE A 674 -21.95 -2.78 18.14
CA ILE A 674 -23.14 -1.99 17.84
C ILE A 674 -23.65 -1.35 19.13
N GLN A 675 -23.90 -0.04 19.08
CA GLN A 675 -24.50 0.72 20.19
C GLN A 675 -25.93 1.12 19.84
N ALA A 676 -26.85 0.92 20.78
CA ALA A 676 -28.25 1.30 20.67
C ALA A 676 -28.51 2.62 21.41
N PHE A 677 -29.28 3.50 20.78
CA PHE A 677 -29.67 4.80 21.31
C PHE A 677 -31.19 4.98 21.22
N GLY A 678 -31.74 5.67 22.21
CA GLY A 678 -33.16 6.06 22.20
C GLY A 678 -33.43 7.18 21.19
N PRO A 679 -34.72 7.52 20.95
CA PRO A 679 -35.11 8.63 20.07
C PRO A 679 -34.55 10.00 20.51
N ASP A 680 -34.25 10.15 21.79
CA ASP A 680 -33.59 11.32 22.39
C ASP A 680 -32.07 11.34 22.18
N ARG A 681 -31.50 10.29 21.56
CA ARG A 681 -30.08 9.99 21.38
C ARG A 681 -29.36 9.62 22.68
N ALA A 682 -30.08 9.22 23.73
CA ALA A 682 -29.46 8.67 24.92
C ALA A 682 -28.99 7.24 24.67
N PHE A 683 -27.79 6.89 25.12
CA PHE A 683 -27.27 5.52 25.06
C PHE A 683 -28.19 4.58 25.86
N MET A 684 -28.50 3.41 25.28
CA MET A 684 -29.32 2.38 25.91
C MET A 684 -28.48 1.15 26.28
N TYR A 685 -27.92 0.47 25.28
CA TYR A 685 -27.12 -0.73 25.45
C TYR A 685 -26.14 -0.89 24.27
N GLU A 686 -25.23 -1.86 24.36
CA GLU A 686 -24.32 -2.23 23.29
C GLU A 686 -24.14 -3.75 23.25
N PHE A 687 -23.81 -4.28 22.08
CA PHE A 687 -23.55 -5.70 21.88
C PHE A 687 -22.52 -5.93 20.78
N GLY A 688 -21.94 -7.13 20.78
CA GLY A 688 -20.78 -7.49 19.97
C GLY A 688 -19.48 -6.90 20.52
N HIS A 689 -18.37 -7.48 20.08
CA HIS A 689 -17.02 -6.98 20.33
C HIS A 689 -16.06 -7.48 19.26
N CYS A 690 -14.85 -6.91 19.24
CA CYS A 690 -13.78 -7.34 18.33
C CYS A 690 -13.51 -8.84 18.44
N GLY A 691 -13.57 -9.54 17.31
CA GLY A 691 -13.33 -10.98 17.25
C GLY A 691 -13.77 -11.64 15.94
N THR A 692 -13.72 -12.97 15.93
CA THR A 692 -13.98 -13.82 14.75
C THR A 692 -14.95 -14.97 15.06
N GLY A 693 -15.32 -15.14 16.32
CA GLY A 693 -16.32 -16.12 16.79
C GLY A 693 -17.74 -15.64 16.53
N GLU A 694 -18.73 -16.48 16.83
CA GLU A 694 -20.15 -16.15 16.67
C GLU A 694 -20.56 -14.95 17.54
N GLY A 695 -21.26 -13.99 16.96
CA GLY A 695 -21.68 -12.78 17.67
C GLY A 695 -20.57 -11.76 17.91
N GLU A 696 -19.34 -12.07 17.53
CA GLU A 696 -18.19 -11.15 17.49
C GLU A 696 -18.09 -10.49 16.12
N PHE A 697 -17.56 -9.27 16.06
CA PHE A 697 -17.39 -8.55 14.81
C PHE A 697 -15.94 -8.29 14.49
N LEU A 698 -15.66 -8.24 13.20
CA LEU A 698 -14.46 -7.64 12.65
C LEU A 698 -14.90 -6.68 11.56
N ARG A 699 -15.09 -5.41 11.92
CA ARG A 699 -15.59 -4.36 11.03
C ARG A 699 -17.04 -4.60 10.57
N PRO A 700 -18.03 -4.40 11.46
CA PRO A 700 -19.43 -4.32 11.06
C PRO A 700 -19.62 -3.06 10.20
N GLN A 701 -20.12 -3.25 8.98
CA GLN A 701 -19.94 -2.27 7.92
C GLN A 701 -21.25 -1.69 7.37
N ALA A 702 -22.32 -2.48 7.35
CA ALA A 702 -23.66 -2.08 6.94
C ALA A 702 -24.70 -2.91 7.70
N MET A 703 -25.90 -2.37 7.87
CA MET A 703 -27.00 -3.03 8.58
C MET A 703 -28.31 -2.96 7.79
N ALA A 704 -29.11 -4.02 7.90
CA ALA A 704 -30.51 -4.05 7.45
C ALA A 704 -31.37 -4.69 8.53
N TYR A 705 -32.59 -4.19 8.74
CA TYR A 705 -33.48 -4.66 9.81
C TYR A 705 -34.77 -5.23 9.22
N ASP A 706 -35.20 -6.40 9.69
CA ASP A 706 -36.52 -6.98 9.44
C ASP A 706 -37.40 -6.72 10.67
N ALA A 707 -38.31 -5.74 10.57
CA ALA A 707 -39.20 -5.38 11.68
C ALA A 707 -40.24 -6.46 12.01
N GLU A 708 -40.57 -7.32 11.04
CA GLU A 708 -41.56 -8.38 11.23
C GLU A 708 -40.99 -9.54 12.06
N ARG A 709 -39.70 -9.87 11.82
CA ARG A 709 -39.01 -10.97 12.50
C ARG A 709 -38.13 -10.54 13.67
N ASP A 710 -37.97 -9.24 13.89
CA ASP A 710 -36.98 -8.68 14.82
C ASP A 710 -35.57 -9.24 14.52
N GLU A 711 -35.14 -9.11 13.26
CA GLU A 711 -33.83 -9.58 12.81
C GLU A 711 -32.99 -8.43 12.22
N LEU A 712 -31.87 -8.14 12.88
CA LEU A 712 -30.84 -7.23 12.42
C LEU A 712 -29.74 -8.01 11.69
N TYR A 713 -29.61 -7.77 10.39
CA TYR A 713 -28.56 -8.30 9.54
C TYR A 713 -27.37 -7.33 9.50
N VAL A 714 -26.21 -7.79 9.93
CA VAL A 714 -24.99 -6.98 10.03
C VAL A 714 -23.94 -7.54 9.09
N ALA A 715 -23.51 -6.73 8.11
CA ALA A 715 -22.41 -7.08 7.24
C ALA A 715 -21.07 -7.00 8.00
N ASP A 716 -20.61 -8.15 8.50
CA ASP A 716 -19.34 -8.31 9.22
C ASP A 716 -18.19 -8.42 8.21
N ALA A 717 -17.80 -7.27 7.68
CA ALA A 717 -17.01 -7.18 6.46
C ALA A 717 -15.63 -7.84 6.57
N GLY A 718 -15.00 -7.72 7.74
CA GLY A 718 -13.68 -8.25 7.99
C GLY A 718 -13.66 -9.76 8.25
N ASN A 719 -14.76 -10.35 8.73
CA ASN A 719 -14.94 -11.80 8.84
C ASN A 719 -15.58 -12.43 7.60
N HIS A 720 -16.00 -11.62 6.64
CA HIS A 720 -16.56 -12.07 5.36
C HIS A 720 -17.82 -12.92 5.53
N ARG A 721 -18.75 -12.43 6.35
CA ARG A 721 -20.04 -13.03 6.64
C ARG A 721 -21.09 -11.95 6.93
N ILE A 722 -22.36 -12.36 7.01
CA ILE A 722 -23.43 -11.55 7.61
C ILE A 722 -23.77 -12.18 8.95
N GLU A 723 -23.76 -11.39 10.02
CA GLU A 723 -24.25 -11.84 11.33
C GLU A 723 -25.68 -11.37 11.55
N VAL A 724 -26.50 -12.21 12.20
CA VAL A 724 -27.91 -11.91 12.45
C VAL A 724 -28.14 -11.85 13.96
N PHE A 725 -28.75 -10.76 14.41
CA PHE A 725 -29.09 -10.49 15.81
C PHE A 725 -30.57 -10.12 15.95
N THR A 726 -31.08 -10.11 17.18
CA THR A 726 -32.31 -9.37 17.51
C THR A 726 -32.03 -7.87 17.62
N SER A 727 -33.08 -7.05 17.64
CA SER A 727 -32.91 -5.62 17.97
C SER A 727 -32.25 -5.39 19.33
N ASP A 728 -32.47 -6.29 20.29
CA ASP A 728 -31.89 -6.25 21.64
C ASP A 728 -30.45 -6.82 21.72
N GLY A 729 -29.88 -7.27 20.59
CA GLY A 729 -28.49 -7.69 20.51
C GLY A 729 -28.22 -9.16 20.82
N GLU A 730 -29.25 -10.01 20.83
CA GLU A 730 -29.07 -11.45 20.96
C GLU A 730 -28.64 -12.05 19.63
N PHE A 731 -27.49 -12.73 19.61
CA PHE A 731 -27.01 -13.43 18.42
C PHE A 731 -27.96 -14.57 18.01
N ARG A 732 -28.28 -14.65 16.72
CA ARG A 732 -29.15 -15.69 16.14
C ARG A 732 -28.38 -16.68 15.27
N ARG A 733 -27.68 -16.18 14.25
CA ARG A 733 -26.96 -17.01 13.25
C ARG A 733 -25.96 -16.20 12.43
N SER A 734 -25.05 -16.90 11.77
CA SER A 734 -24.21 -16.37 10.69
C SER A 734 -24.69 -16.86 9.32
N VAL A 735 -24.58 -16.01 8.31
CA VAL A 735 -24.86 -16.32 6.90
C VAL A 735 -23.60 -16.10 6.06
N GLY A 736 -23.28 -17.10 5.24
CA GLY A 736 -22.11 -17.12 4.36
C GLY A 736 -20.78 -17.39 5.08
N ARG A 737 -19.70 -17.39 4.31
CA ARG A 737 -18.33 -17.68 4.79
C ARG A 737 -17.28 -16.99 3.90
N PRO A 738 -16.03 -16.81 4.35
CA PRO A 738 -14.95 -16.33 3.48
C PRO A 738 -14.79 -17.16 2.20
N GLY A 739 -14.71 -16.49 1.05
CA GLY A 739 -14.39 -17.16 -0.21
C GLY A 739 -14.82 -16.42 -1.48
N LEU A 740 -14.84 -17.17 -2.59
CA LEU A 740 -15.09 -16.66 -3.96
C LEU A 740 -16.27 -17.38 -4.64
N GLY A 741 -16.76 -18.47 -4.04
CA GLY A 741 -17.89 -19.25 -4.52
C GLY A 741 -19.24 -18.57 -4.30
N ALA A 742 -20.30 -19.26 -4.71
CA ALA A 742 -21.68 -18.82 -4.46
C ALA A 742 -22.03 -19.01 -2.97
N GLY A 743 -22.57 -17.98 -2.33
CA GLY A 743 -22.84 -17.96 -0.88
C GLY A 743 -21.59 -17.72 -0.02
N GLU A 744 -20.42 -17.53 -0.65
CA GLU A 744 -19.19 -17.11 0.01
C GLU A 744 -18.93 -15.63 -0.24
N PHE A 745 -18.31 -14.94 0.71
CA PHE A 745 -18.06 -13.50 0.64
C PHE A 745 -16.58 -13.13 0.67
N SER A 746 -16.28 -11.97 0.09
CA SER A 746 -15.03 -11.26 0.37
C SER A 746 -15.29 -9.77 0.57
N TYR A 747 -15.23 -9.34 1.82
CA TYR A 747 -15.54 -7.97 2.27
C TYR A 747 -16.95 -7.50 1.86
N PRO A 748 -18.02 -8.06 2.44
CA PRO A 748 -19.38 -7.57 2.24
C PRO A 748 -19.51 -6.17 2.86
N PHE A 749 -19.66 -5.14 2.03
CA PHE A 749 -19.64 -3.73 2.46
C PHE A 749 -21.01 -3.06 2.47
N GLY A 750 -21.97 -3.61 1.76
CA GLY A 750 -23.35 -3.12 1.75
C GLY A 750 -24.32 -4.28 1.73
N VAL A 751 -25.47 -4.11 2.40
CA VAL A 751 -26.54 -5.10 2.47
C VAL A 751 -27.88 -4.37 2.33
N VAL A 752 -28.78 -4.91 1.52
CA VAL A 752 -30.19 -4.50 1.47
C VAL A 752 -31.05 -5.75 1.67
N LEU A 753 -32.09 -5.64 2.48
CA LEU A 753 -33.06 -6.71 2.69
C LEU A 753 -34.26 -6.52 1.76
N GLU A 754 -34.64 -7.58 1.05
CA GLU A 754 -35.89 -7.70 0.32
C GLU A 754 -36.81 -8.75 0.97
N ILE A 755 -38.12 -8.46 1.02
CA ILE A 755 -39.18 -9.37 1.42
C ILE A 755 -40.20 -9.44 0.28
N GLY A 756 -40.44 -10.62 -0.28
CA GLY A 756 -41.44 -10.80 -1.35
C GLY A 756 -41.21 -9.89 -2.57
N ASP A 757 -39.94 -9.74 -2.99
CA ASP A 757 -39.47 -8.93 -4.13
C ASP A 757 -39.56 -7.41 -3.92
N ARG A 758 -39.64 -6.96 -2.66
CA ARG A 758 -39.67 -5.55 -2.27
C ARG A 758 -38.63 -5.28 -1.22
N ALA A 759 -37.82 -4.25 -1.41
CA ALA A 759 -36.89 -3.82 -0.37
C ALA A 759 -37.65 -3.30 0.85
N VAL A 760 -37.11 -3.56 2.04
CA VAL A 760 -37.57 -2.89 3.26
C VAL A 760 -37.17 -1.42 3.23
N ASP A 761 -38.02 -0.56 3.81
CA ASP A 761 -37.70 0.84 4.03
C ASP A 761 -36.70 1.02 5.19
N SER A 762 -36.32 2.27 5.46
CA SER A 762 -35.45 2.64 6.59
C SER A 762 -35.94 2.21 7.99
N LEU A 763 -37.20 1.81 8.17
CA LEU A 763 -37.75 1.25 9.41
C LEU A 763 -37.80 -0.28 9.41
N GLY A 764 -37.33 -0.93 8.35
CA GLY A 764 -37.33 -2.38 8.21
C GLY A 764 -38.68 -2.97 7.79
N VAL A 765 -39.55 -2.16 7.17
CA VAL A 765 -40.88 -2.60 6.70
C VAL A 765 -40.90 -2.65 5.17
N ALA A 766 -41.25 -3.79 4.60
CA ALA A 766 -41.44 -3.92 3.15
C ALA A 766 -42.88 -3.52 2.74
N HIS A 767 -43.01 -2.89 1.58
CA HIS A 767 -44.28 -2.33 1.10
C HIS A 767 -44.91 -3.13 -0.07
N PRO A 768 -46.25 -3.33 -0.11
CA PRO A 768 -47.26 -2.89 0.87
C PRO A 768 -47.26 -3.73 2.16
N SER A 769 -47.65 -3.12 3.28
CA SER A 769 -47.56 -3.59 4.68
C SER A 769 -48.29 -4.90 5.03
N VAL A 770 -48.79 -5.63 4.03
CA VAL A 770 -49.38 -6.97 4.16
C VAL A 770 -48.61 -7.86 3.20
N ILE A 771 -47.36 -8.17 3.57
CA ILE A 771 -46.59 -9.22 2.92
C ILE A 771 -46.84 -10.49 3.72
N ASP A 772 -47.05 -11.60 3.01
CA ASP A 772 -47.13 -12.93 3.61
C ASP A 772 -45.96 -13.13 4.60
N PRO A 773 -46.20 -13.45 5.88
CA PRO A 773 -45.13 -13.73 6.84
C PRO A 773 -44.18 -14.84 6.39
N GLN A 774 -44.63 -15.70 5.46
CA GLN A 774 -43.84 -16.76 4.83
C GLN A 774 -43.06 -16.30 3.60
N ALA A 775 -43.18 -15.04 3.18
CA ALA A 775 -42.43 -14.50 2.05
C ALA A 775 -40.92 -14.64 2.26
N ARG A 776 -40.21 -14.97 1.18
CA ARG A 776 -38.75 -15.15 1.21
C ARG A 776 -38.05 -13.85 1.59
N ARG A 777 -37.08 -13.94 2.50
CA ARG A 777 -36.14 -12.87 2.83
C ARG A 777 -34.88 -13.04 1.99
N THR A 778 -34.54 -12.04 1.20
CA THR A 778 -33.37 -12.04 0.32
C THR A 778 -32.44 -10.90 0.70
N LEU A 779 -31.17 -11.20 0.95
CA LEU A 779 -30.12 -10.21 1.17
C LEU A 779 -29.42 -9.91 -0.15
N VAL A 780 -29.43 -8.65 -0.57
CA VAL A 780 -28.62 -8.14 -1.68
C VAL A 780 -27.32 -7.60 -1.12
N VAL A 781 -26.23 -8.33 -1.31
CA VAL A 781 -24.93 -8.03 -0.69
C VAL A 781 -23.94 -7.52 -1.73
N VAL A 782 -23.35 -6.36 -1.46
CA VAL A 782 -22.20 -5.84 -2.22
C VAL A 782 -20.91 -6.39 -1.65
N GLU A 783 -20.11 -7.01 -2.50
CA GLU A 783 -18.78 -7.48 -2.14
C GLU A 783 -17.69 -6.61 -2.75
N HIS A 784 -17.01 -5.87 -1.89
CA HIS A 784 -16.00 -4.92 -2.31
C HIS A 784 -14.83 -5.60 -3.03
N SER A 785 -14.29 -6.68 -2.45
CA SER A 785 -13.09 -7.33 -2.97
C SER A 785 -13.38 -8.39 -4.03
N ASN A 786 -14.61 -8.90 -4.12
CA ASN A 786 -15.05 -9.78 -5.20
C ASN A 786 -15.63 -9.02 -6.40
N HIS A 787 -15.73 -7.68 -6.32
CA HIS A 787 -16.20 -6.82 -7.41
C HIS A 787 -17.60 -7.18 -7.93
N ARG A 788 -18.49 -7.66 -7.05
CA ARG A 788 -19.76 -8.26 -7.45
C ARG A 788 -20.86 -8.00 -6.43
N LEU A 789 -22.07 -8.37 -6.82
CA LEU A 789 -23.25 -8.47 -5.96
C LEU A 789 -23.67 -9.93 -5.86
N GLN A 790 -24.19 -10.32 -4.71
CA GLN A 790 -24.87 -11.60 -4.50
C GLN A 790 -26.25 -11.40 -3.88
N TRP A 791 -27.21 -12.20 -4.33
CA TRP A 791 -28.51 -12.36 -3.67
C TRP A 791 -28.45 -13.63 -2.88
N ILE A 792 -28.74 -13.55 -1.59
CA ILE A 792 -28.61 -14.68 -0.68
C ILE A 792 -29.89 -14.83 0.10
N ASP A 793 -30.40 -16.05 0.17
CA ASP A 793 -31.50 -16.38 1.04
C ASP A 793 -31.08 -16.15 2.49
N ALA A 794 -31.80 -15.27 3.19
CA ALA A 794 -31.39 -14.77 4.50
C ALA A 794 -31.45 -15.84 5.62
N GLN A 795 -32.13 -16.97 5.35
CA GLN A 795 -32.27 -18.06 6.30
C GLN A 795 -31.23 -19.16 6.05
N SER A 796 -31.15 -19.66 4.82
CA SER A 796 -30.29 -20.79 4.44
C SER A 796 -28.88 -20.39 4.06
N GLY A 797 -28.67 -19.13 3.67
CA GLY A 797 -27.41 -18.66 3.10
C GLY A 797 -27.13 -19.16 1.68
N GLU A 798 -28.10 -19.79 1.03
CA GLU A 798 -27.96 -20.18 -0.38
C GLU A 798 -27.92 -18.93 -1.27
N SER A 799 -26.92 -18.88 -2.16
CA SER A 799 -26.88 -17.84 -3.19
C SER A 799 -27.96 -18.09 -4.24
N LEU A 800 -28.87 -17.13 -4.35
CA LEU A 800 -29.93 -17.08 -5.36
C LEU A 800 -29.44 -16.53 -6.70
N GLY A 801 -28.34 -15.77 -6.71
CA GLY A 801 -27.72 -15.27 -7.94
C GLY A 801 -26.44 -14.49 -7.69
N ILE A 802 -25.68 -14.24 -8.75
CA ILE A 802 -24.46 -13.42 -8.71
C ILE A 802 -24.35 -12.55 -9.97
N ALA A 803 -24.10 -11.26 -9.81
CA ALA A 803 -23.92 -10.36 -10.95
C ALA A 803 -22.84 -9.31 -10.70
N GLY A 804 -22.49 -8.62 -11.77
CA GLY A 804 -21.41 -7.63 -11.76
C GLY A 804 -20.13 -8.28 -12.24
N GLY A 805 -19.13 -8.38 -11.37
CA GLY A 805 -17.79 -8.84 -11.72
C GLY A 805 -16.89 -7.69 -12.10
N LEU A 806 -15.59 -7.94 -11.98
CA LEU A 806 -14.55 -6.95 -12.20
C LEU A 806 -14.57 -6.44 -13.65
N GLY A 807 -14.73 -5.13 -13.83
CA GLY A 807 -14.64 -4.48 -15.12
C GLY A 807 -15.06 -3.01 -15.07
N THR A 808 -14.94 -2.35 -16.22
CA THR A 808 -15.33 -0.94 -16.42
C THR A 808 -16.51 -0.82 -17.38
N GLU A 809 -16.81 -1.88 -18.12
CA GLU A 809 -17.92 -1.93 -19.07
C GLU A 809 -19.29 -1.91 -18.35
N ASN A 810 -20.36 -1.67 -19.12
CA ASN A 810 -21.71 -1.65 -18.58
C ASN A 810 -22.06 -3.00 -17.96
N GLY A 811 -22.61 -2.94 -16.75
CA GLY A 811 -22.98 -4.11 -15.97
C GLY A 811 -21.85 -4.76 -15.16
N ARG A 812 -20.62 -4.22 -15.22
CA ARG A 812 -19.49 -4.60 -14.35
C ARG A 812 -19.23 -3.58 -13.25
N LEU A 813 -18.56 -4.03 -12.19
CA LEU A 813 -18.24 -3.23 -11.01
C LEU A 813 -16.75 -3.28 -10.70
N LYS A 814 -16.25 -2.24 -10.03
CA LYS A 814 -14.87 -2.16 -9.56
C LYS A 814 -14.84 -1.60 -8.15
N TYR A 815 -14.55 -2.46 -7.16
CA TYR A 815 -14.55 -2.09 -5.73
C TYR A 815 -15.89 -1.45 -5.30
N PRO A 816 -17.03 -2.08 -5.60
CA PRO A 816 -18.32 -1.53 -5.18
C PRO A 816 -18.35 -1.41 -3.66
N TRP A 817 -18.91 -0.30 -3.16
CA TRP A 817 -18.79 0.06 -1.74
C TRP A 817 -20.11 0.00 -1.00
N SER A 818 -21.14 0.66 -1.52
CA SER A 818 -22.43 0.83 -0.85
C SER A 818 -23.55 0.46 -1.81
N ILE A 819 -24.66 -0.07 -1.29
CA ILE A 819 -25.89 -0.32 -2.04
C ILE A 819 -27.09 0.16 -1.23
N VAL A 820 -28.09 0.69 -1.92
CA VAL A 820 -29.39 1.06 -1.33
C VAL A 820 -30.54 0.68 -2.25
N ALA A 821 -31.72 0.50 -1.67
CA ALA A 821 -32.96 0.47 -2.42
C ALA A 821 -33.20 1.84 -3.07
N ALA A 822 -33.62 1.87 -4.33
CA ALA A 822 -33.76 3.09 -5.13
C ALA A 822 -35.17 3.22 -5.73
N GLY A 823 -36.18 2.82 -4.96
CA GLY A 823 -37.58 2.81 -5.38
C GLY A 823 -37.87 1.70 -6.40
N LEU A 824 -38.82 1.95 -7.30
CA LEU A 824 -39.24 1.00 -8.32
C LEU A 824 -38.78 1.42 -9.72
N SER A 825 -38.46 0.45 -10.56
CA SER A 825 -38.20 0.68 -11.97
C SER A 825 -39.50 0.95 -12.73
N GLN A 826 -39.38 1.37 -14.01
CA GLN A 826 -40.54 1.57 -14.89
C GLN A 826 -41.37 0.29 -15.10
N SER A 827 -40.75 -0.89 -14.95
CA SER A 827 -41.46 -2.18 -15.05
C SER A 827 -42.12 -2.61 -13.73
N GLY A 828 -42.01 -1.78 -12.69
CA GLY A 828 -42.52 -2.05 -11.35
C GLY A 828 -41.66 -3.00 -10.53
N ALA A 829 -40.47 -3.40 -11.02
CA ALA A 829 -39.52 -4.23 -10.28
C ALA A 829 -38.76 -3.39 -9.24
N GLN A 830 -38.27 -4.03 -8.18
CA GLN A 830 -37.42 -3.36 -7.19
C GLN A 830 -36.14 -2.85 -7.85
N ARG A 831 -35.83 -1.58 -7.63
CA ARG A 831 -34.64 -0.89 -8.14
C ARG A 831 -33.62 -0.72 -7.03
N PHE A 832 -32.34 -0.78 -7.39
CA PHE A 832 -31.19 -0.60 -6.52
C PHE A 832 -30.24 0.43 -7.08
N ALA A 833 -29.52 1.11 -6.20
CA ALA A 833 -28.38 1.95 -6.55
C ALA A 833 -27.12 1.40 -5.88
N VAL A 834 -26.07 1.12 -6.66
CA VAL A 834 -24.77 0.71 -6.15
C VAL A 834 -23.72 1.78 -6.41
N CYS A 835 -22.89 2.03 -5.40
CA CYS A 835 -21.74 2.90 -5.49
C CYS A 835 -20.54 2.13 -6.03
N ASP A 836 -20.22 2.33 -7.31
CA ASP A 836 -19.12 1.70 -8.01
C ASP A 836 -17.83 2.54 -7.85
N ASN A 837 -17.22 2.44 -6.66
CA ASN A 837 -16.13 3.33 -6.20
C ASN A 837 -14.99 3.43 -7.21
N GLY A 838 -14.53 2.29 -7.72
CA GLY A 838 -13.36 2.18 -8.60
C GLY A 838 -13.59 2.73 -10.00
N ASN A 839 -14.86 2.87 -10.42
CA ASN A 839 -15.25 3.46 -11.69
C ASN A 839 -15.81 4.89 -11.54
N SER A 840 -15.89 5.41 -10.31
CA SER A 840 -16.40 6.76 -10.01
C SER A 840 -17.79 7.04 -10.56
N ARG A 841 -18.71 6.09 -10.37
CA ARG A 841 -20.11 6.19 -10.79
C ARG A 841 -21.07 5.59 -9.77
N ILE A 842 -22.32 6.01 -9.83
CA ILE A 842 -23.45 5.38 -9.16
C ILE A 842 -24.29 4.70 -10.22
N VAL A 843 -24.58 3.42 -10.03
CA VAL A 843 -25.23 2.58 -11.04
C VAL A 843 -26.59 2.15 -10.51
N PHE A 844 -27.64 2.42 -11.28
CA PHE A 844 -29.01 2.01 -10.98
C PHE A 844 -29.40 0.81 -11.83
N PHE A 845 -29.97 -0.20 -11.20
CA PHE A 845 -30.37 -1.45 -11.85
C PHE A 845 -31.59 -2.05 -11.16
N ALA A 846 -32.29 -2.93 -11.86
CA ALA A 846 -33.35 -3.77 -11.31
C ALA A 846 -32.99 -5.24 -11.49
N LEU A 847 -33.58 -6.08 -10.65
CA LEU A 847 -33.36 -7.52 -10.71
C LEU A 847 -34.25 -8.16 -11.78
N PRO A 848 -33.72 -9.08 -12.61
CA PRO A 848 -34.54 -9.84 -13.55
C PRO A 848 -35.60 -10.68 -12.82
N LYS A 849 -36.87 -10.64 -13.26
CA LYS A 849 -37.95 -11.47 -12.70
C LYS A 849 -37.67 -12.99 -12.79
N SER A 850 -36.88 -13.43 -13.77
CA SER A 850 -36.48 -14.84 -13.94
C SER A 850 -35.71 -15.38 -12.73
N TRP A 851 -34.94 -14.54 -12.05
CA TRP A 851 -34.14 -14.91 -10.89
C TRP A 851 -34.99 -15.10 -9.62
N LEU A 852 -36.17 -14.49 -9.59
CA LEU A 852 -37.12 -14.60 -8.50
C LEU A 852 -38.12 -15.76 -8.73
N GLY A 853 -38.47 -16.06 -9.98
CA GLY A 853 -39.56 -16.98 -10.33
C GLY A 853 -39.22 -18.38 -10.85
N GLU A 854 -38.01 -18.68 -11.35
CA GLU A 854 -37.75 -19.99 -11.99
C GLU A 854 -37.60 -21.18 -11.03
N ARG A 855 -37.31 -20.97 -9.74
CA ARG A 855 -37.31 -22.07 -8.76
C ARG A 855 -38.67 -22.36 -8.12
N GLN A 856 -39.58 -21.39 -8.09
CA GLN A 856 -40.94 -21.60 -7.57
C GLN A 856 -41.69 -22.65 -8.42
N ARG A 857 -41.45 -22.69 -9.74
CA ARG A 857 -41.95 -23.76 -10.62
C ARG A 857 -41.29 -25.13 -10.44
N LYS A 858 -40.13 -25.22 -9.78
CA LYS A 858 -39.47 -26.51 -9.50
C LYS A 858 -39.86 -27.10 -8.16
N THR A 859 -40.21 -26.26 -7.18
CA THR A 859 -40.80 -26.70 -5.91
C THR A 859 -42.26 -27.09 -6.08
N ASP A 860 -43.05 -26.31 -6.84
CA ASP A 860 -44.47 -26.62 -7.10
C ASP A 860 -44.67 -27.78 -8.10
N ALA A 861 -43.60 -28.27 -8.73
CA ALA A 861 -43.61 -29.47 -9.58
C ALA A 861 -43.04 -30.71 -8.86
N ALA A 862 -42.66 -30.57 -7.59
CA ALA A 862 -42.13 -31.65 -6.74
C ALA A 862 -43.03 -31.99 -5.53
N ASP A 863 -44.10 -31.21 -5.30
CA ASP A 863 -45.30 -31.60 -4.54
C ASP A 863 -46.40 -32.04 -5.52
#